data_AF-A0A7C6FY34-F1
#
_entry.id   AF-A0A7C6FY34-F1
#
_cell.length_a   1.000
_cell.length_b   1.000
_cell.length_c   1.000
_cell.angle_alpha   90.00
_cell.angle_beta   90.00
_cell.angle_gamma   90.00
#
_symmetry.space_group_name_H-M   'P 1'
#
loop_
_entity.id
_entity.type
_entity.pdbx_description
1 polymer ?
#
loop_
_entity_poly.entity_id
_entity_poly.type
_entity_poly.pdbx_seq_one_letter_code
_entity_poly.pdbx_strand_id
1 'polypeptide(L)'
;MMKSKTFFLSLFLVCFTFGFAQVSQFTPYDELPELNKSYKPVYSDNMPEWGKMLYQYPINFNEVDRAFVKWEAANKDKKTALMRWFKIWRKAITPYVDADGEINMPSIELINRNLMRAQANSRKPFRAPAVGNNSNWTFWGPKETFFLNDGSTETPKPAPWQANVYSFDVTDKDPNLLYAGTETGFVNKTTDKGQTWQITGLNYPFGGGVGAIAIHPENLDTVLVGAGRAIHITKNGGKTWERAQVGSNFGYVNRMRYDYNNPNNAIVAGSNGIYYSIDAGESWRRCSYSDTWDVEYKPGQSDTLFALTKNSSNYFEVRHSFNGGKSFSVMKSFPDSLIQHSGGLLAVTPAAPNSLFAIMLTENANGRPYVYEGILTGDDWVWERRHIGSDGAFTSDKLTNGQGYFDLVLEVSPRNKNMVFAGTTTLFRSTTGGRYFSPTGGYAGKFPVHPDIQDMKILANGDTWVATDGGMNLSTDNFTSLNYHFPLNNMLVGSDFWGFHQGWNEDLIVSGRYHNGNTAISDFYGDKALRMGGGESPTGWVLQGKSRHVVFDDLGSGWILPKTAEGLVEGRFQFSKYPNMDAYGALRSNVATHPYYSGQLYVGSDNALWISKDFGATFDKLYEFEERVRYFDISTANPDVIYVDINGKGLYRSDDGGQTFVRKNLFEGIKGGDIRFVISPYNCDVLYASRTQDAWNSARSEVYKTTNGGTSWEVWSNFGSETLIKTLAIQPTSDGKDLVYAIINTVGFVSGDVKYRKDGDNTNWIDFGTGYPSGMRANHAYPFFRDSKLRIGGNGGVWESPLAETEFTPVVVPWVEKYEYSSPHDTIQFDCHSYLNHKDAVWTWSFSPAASYISNKNARNPKVLFAKPGKYSVTLSITQNGVTTSKTVENMINVRPTPSLDDCENPAKVPNELMKVLDVDNFQPGENGSRAIDGDIHTLWHTSWNQNPKHPHHISIDLGEEFSISKIIHTPRIDGDNGRIKDYEIYISNDPNNWGNYVKKDSLENTSAPSTIEITPTVGRYVKLIALSEVQDRGFTSIAELDFVGCRVRTSINRYFSDEKIHAFPIPASNIFTVKLPFQNGTNSYYYSVFNMNGQLMESGKANETQTSIELNVSNYPVGQYFVTLRDVAGINFRVKFIKN
;
A
#
# COMPACT_ATOMS: atom_id res chain seq x y z
N MET A 1 -17.15 -52.83 -40.81
CA MET A 1 -16.69 -54.22 -40.62
C MET A 1 -15.17 -54.24 -40.59
N MET A 2 -14.60 -54.92 -39.58
CA MET A 2 -13.22 -55.43 -39.33
C MET A 2 -12.21 -55.46 -40.51
N LYS A 3 -10.87 -55.30 -40.38
CA LYS A 3 -9.92 -55.88 -39.39
C LYS A 3 -8.46 -55.34 -39.55
N SER A 4 -7.69 -55.31 -38.44
CA SER A 4 -6.23 -55.63 -38.24
C SER A 4 -5.09 -54.69 -38.76
N LYS A 5 -4.30 -53.99 -37.91
CA LYS A 5 -2.93 -54.33 -37.31
C LYS A 5 -1.89 -54.84 -38.34
N THR A 6 -0.62 -54.39 -38.46
CA THR A 6 0.41 -53.91 -37.49
C THR A 6 1.64 -53.28 -38.21
N PHE A 7 2.29 -52.28 -37.56
CA PHE A 7 3.68 -51.73 -37.61
C PHE A 7 4.71 -52.10 -38.72
N PHE A 8 5.41 -51.10 -39.27
CA PHE A 8 6.89 -50.99 -39.24
C PHE A 8 7.42 -49.56 -39.49
N LEU A 9 8.48 -49.24 -38.74
CA LEU A 9 9.27 -48.01 -38.65
C LEU A 9 9.92 -47.61 -40.01
N SER A 10 9.90 -46.32 -40.37
CA SER A 10 10.84 -45.76 -41.35
C SER A 10 11.43 -44.44 -40.85
N LEU A 11 12.75 -44.45 -40.72
CA LEU A 11 13.65 -43.39 -40.31
C LEU A 11 13.79 -42.40 -41.49
N PHE A 12 13.35 -41.15 -41.34
CA PHE A 12 13.74 -40.06 -42.24
C PHE A 12 14.74 -39.16 -41.52
N LEU A 13 15.98 -39.24 -41.99
CA LEU A 13 17.09 -38.36 -41.63
C LEU A 13 16.85 -37.01 -42.34
N VAL A 14 16.32 -36.02 -41.62
CA VAL A 14 16.37 -34.62 -42.06
C VAL A 14 17.34 -33.91 -41.12
N CYS A 15 18.53 -33.63 -41.65
CA CYS A 15 19.49 -32.73 -41.03
C CYS A 15 18.85 -31.34 -40.89
N PHE A 16 18.40 -30.99 -39.68
CA PHE A 16 18.25 -29.59 -39.29
C PHE A 16 19.67 -29.04 -39.11
N THR A 17 20.18 -28.38 -40.14
CA THR A 17 21.16 -27.32 -39.92
C THR A 17 20.46 -26.28 -39.06
N PHE A 18 20.76 -26.26 -37.76
CA PHE A 18 20.48 -25.11 -36.90
C PHE A 18 21.31 -23.94 -37.47
N GLY A 19 20.73 -23.21 -38.41
CA GLY A 19 21.14 -21.82 -38.61
C GLY A 19 20.91 -21.14 -37.27
N PHE A 20 21.96 -20.59 -36.67
CA PHE A 20 21.81 -19.69 -35.53
C PHE A 20 20.91 -18.54 -35.99
N ALA A 21 19.63 -18.59 -35.61
CA ALA A 21 18.73 -17.47 -35.79
C ALA A 21 19.33 -16.32 -34.99
N GLN A 22 19.71 -15.24 -35.66
CA GLN A 22 20.21 -14.05 -35.00
C GLN A 22 19.12 -13.54 -34.07
N VAL A 23 19.37 -13.55 -32.76
CA VAL A 23 18.41 -13.07 -31.76
C VAL A 23 18.19 -11.59 -32.01
N SER A 24 16.95 -11.20 -32.35
CA SER A 24 16.60 -9.79 -32.51
C SER A 24 16.65 -9.09 -31.15
N GLN A 25 17.30 -7.94 -31.09
CA GLN A 25 17.35 -7.12 -29.87
C GLN A 25 15.95 -6.69 -29.41
N PHE A 26 15.07 -6.37 -30.36
CA PHE A 26 13.73 -5.87 -30.11
C PHE A 26 12.66 -6.79 -30.67
N THR A 27 11.54 -6.87 -29.98
CA THR A 27 10.32 -7.56 -30.40
C THR A 27 9.26 -6.52 -30.81
N PRO A 28 8.20 -6.94 -31.54
CA PRO A 28 7.02 -6.10 -31.77
C PRO A 28 6.38 -5.56 -30.49
N TYR A 29 6.45 -6.28 -29.37
CA TYR A 29 5.93 -5.82 -28.06
C TYR A 29 6.62 -4.55 -27.56
N ASP A 30 7.89 -4.37 -27.93
CA ASP A 30 8.68 -3.24 -27.48
C ASP A 30 8.28 -1.92 -28.18
N GLU A 31 7.48 -1.96 -29.27
CA GLU A 31 7.09 -0.77 -30.05
C GLU A 31 5.99 0.10 -29.41
N LEU A 32 5.45 -0.30 -28.25
CA LEU A 32 4.47 0.51 -27.53
C LEU A 32 5.03 1.91 -27.23
N PRO A 33 4.27 3.00 -27.47
CA PRO A 33 4.74 4.38 -27.25
C PRO A 33 5.22 4.70 -25.82
N GLU A 34 4.72 3.98 -24.82
CA GLU A 34 5.11 4.13 -23.41
C GLU A 34 6.40 3.38 -23.04
N LEU A 35 6.89 2.49 -23.91
CA LEU A 35 8.13 1.75 -23.70
C LEU A 35 9.29 2.48 -24.37
N ASN A 36 10.31 2.81 -23.57
CA ASN A 36 11.56 3.29 -24.11
C ASN A 36 12.50 2.13 -24.42
N LYS A 37 12.51 1.71 -25.70
CA LYS A 37 13.36 0.61 -26.19
C LYS A 37 14.83 0.74 -25.83
N SER A 38 15.36 1.97 -25.69
CA SER A 38 16.78 2.16 -25.35
C SER A 38 17.12 1.66 -23.93
N TYR A 39 16.12 1.47 -23.07
CA TYR A 39 16.28 0.88 -21.74
C TYR A 39 16.38 -0.65 -21.78
N LYS A 40 16.01 -1.31 -22.89
CA LYS A 40 16.15 -2.75 -23.03
C LYS A 40 17.63 -3.11 -23.19
N PRO A 41 18.25 -3.84 -22.24
CA PRO A 41 19.67 -4.19 -22.33
C PRO A 41 20.00 -4.98 -23.59
N VAL A 42 21.23 -4.92 -24.11
CA VAL A 42 21.65 -5.73 -25.26
C VAL A 42 21.64 -7.22 -24.89
N TYR A 43 21.08 -8.09 -25.74
CA TYR A 43 21.07 -9.53 -25.48
C TYR A 43 22.47 -10.09 -25.17
N SER A 44 22.55 -10.96 -24.16
CA SER A 44 23.77 -11.68 -23.79
C SER A 44 23.43 -13.09 -23.29
N ASP A 45 24.24 -14.08 -23.66
CA ASP A 45 24.07 -15.47 -23.21
C ASP A 45 24.25 -15.65 -21.69
N ASN A 46 24.87 -14.67 -21.02
CA ASN A 46 25.07 -14.65 -19.57
C ASN A 46 23.85 -14.14 -18.77
N MET A 47 22.79 -13.67 -19.45
CA MET A 47 21.55 -13.23 -18.79
C MET A 47 20.83 -14.41 -18.12
N PRO A 48 20.00 -14.18 -17.08
CA PRO A 48 19.13 -15.22 -16.53
C PRO A 48 18.12 -15.70 -17.59
N GLU A 49 17.65 -16.94 -17.48
CA GLU A 49 16.76 -17.56 -18.48
C GLU A 49 15.48 -16.75 -18.73
N TRP A 50 14.82 -16.24 -17.67
CA TRP A 50 13.65 -15.36 -17.83
C TRP A 50 13.98 -14.10 -18.65
N GLY A 51 15.21 -13.61 -18.52
CA GLY A 51 15.72 -12.46 -19.25
C GLY A 51 15.88 -12.75 -20.75
N LYS A 52 16.39 -13.93 -21.09
CA LYS A 52 16.50 -14.40 -22.48
C LYS A 52 15.14 -14.55 -23.15
N MET A 53 14.10 -14.94 -22.39
CA MET A 53 12.73 -15.06 -22.91
C MET A 53 12.21 -13.72 -23.48
N LEU A 54 12.60 -12.57 -22.93
CA LEU A 54 12.17 -11.24 -23.40
C LEU A 54 12.64 -10.86 -24.81
N TYR A 55 13.49 -11.67 -25.43
CA TYR A 55 13.98 -11.50 -26.80
C TYR A 55 13.32 -12.49 -27.77
N GLN A 56 12.40 -13.33 -27.28
CA GLN A 56 11.63 -14.27 -28.08
C GLN A 56 10.33 -13.64 -28.57
N TYR A 57 9.88 -14.02 -29.75
CA TYR A 57 8.59 -13.60 -30.29
C TYR A 57 7.94 -14.74 -31.10
N PRO A 58 6.69 -15.12 -30.80
CA PRO A 58 5.90 -14.68 -29.63
C PRO A 58 6.48 -15.22 -28.30
N ILE A 59 6.17 -14.54 -27.19
CA ILE A 59 6.47 -14.98 -25.82
C ILE A 59 5.16 -15.17 -25.07
N ASN A 60 5.08 -16.16 -24.17
CA ASN A 60 3.97 -16.28 -23.23
C ASN A 60 4.24 -15.45 -21.96
N PHE A 61 3.34 -14.52 -21.64
CA PHE A 61 3.49 -13.62 -20.49
C PHE A 61 3.52 -14.37 -19.15
N ASN A 62 2.65 -15.35 -18.97
CA ASN A 62 2.54 -16.10 -17.71
C ASN A 62 3.81 -16.91 -17.42
N GLU A 63 4.46 -17.44 -18.46
CA GLU A 63 5.72 -18.18 -18.33
C GLU A 63 6.88 -17.27 -17.89
N VAL A 64 7.06 -16.12 -18.56
CA VAL A 64 8.14 -15.19 -18.21
C VAL A 64 7.92 -14.58 -16.83
N ASP A 65 6.68 -14.24 -16.48
CA ASP A 65 6.35 -13.67 -15.17
C ASP A 65 6.61 -14.67 -14.04
N ARG A 66 6.19 -15.92 -14.21
CA ARG A 66 6.48 -17.00 -13.25
C ARG A 66 7.98 -17.24 -13.09
N ALA A 67 8.72 -17.23 -14.19
CA ALA A 67 10.17 -17.40 -14.17
C ALA A 67 10.87 -16.22 -13.47
N PHE A 68 10.41 -14.99 -13.72
CA PHE A 68 10.90 -13.79 -13.04
C PHE A 68 10.60 -13.82 -11.54
N VAL A 69 9.35 -14.06 -11.13
CA VAL A 69 8.96 -14.12 -9.70
C VAL A 69 9.78 -15.15 -8.93
N LYS A 70 9.98 -16.33 -9.52
CA LYS A 70 10.85 -17.37 -8.93
C LYS A 70 12.30 -16.90 -8.80
N TRP A 71 12.81 -16.20 -9.81
CA TRP A 71 14.17 -15.67 -9.78
C TRP A 71 14.33 -14.52 -8.77
N GLU A 72 13.38 -13.59 -8.71
CA GLU A 72 13.38 -12.42 -7.80
C GLU A 72 13.34 -12.88 -6.34
N ALA A 73 12.51 -13.88 -6.03
CA ALA A 73 12.45 -14.48 -4.68
C ALA A 73 13.81 -15.00 -4.19
N ALA A 74 14.66 -15.51 -5.10
CA ALA A 74 16.01 -16.00 -4.79
C ALA A 74 17.11 -14.92 -4.90
N ASN A 75 16.80 -13.73 -5.40
CA ASN A 75 17.78 -12.67 -5.71
C ASN A 75 17.30 -11.29 -5.21
N LYS A 76 16.64 -11.22 -4.06
CA LYS A 76 15.99 -10.00 -3.53
C LYS A 76 16.90 -8.76 -3.45
N ASP A 77 18.20 -8.97 -3.25
CA ASP A 77 19.18 -7.88 -3.13
C ASP A 77 19.74 -7.39 -4.48
N LYS A 78 19.41 -8.06 -5.59
CA LYS A 78 19.92 -7.70 -6.92
C LYS A 78 18.96 -6.73 -7.62
N LYS A 79 19.46 -5.55 -7.95
CA LYS A 79 18.83 -4.64 -8.91
C LYS A 79 19.64 -4.63 -10.20
N THR A 80 18.99 -4.79 -11.36
CA THR A 80 19.66 -4.79 -12.67
C THR A 80 18.84 -4.01 -13.69
N ALA A 81 19.49 -3.51 -14.75
CA ALA A 81 18.79 -2.86 -15.86
C ALA A 81 17.75 -3.79 -16.52
N LEU A 82 18.03 -5.10 -16.58
CA LEU A 82 17.10 -6.09 -17.12
C LEU A 82 15.85 -6.27 -16.24
N MET A 83 16.02 -6.33 -14.92
CA MET A 83 14.90 -6.39 -13.98
C MET A 83 14.03 -5.15 -14.08
N ARG A 84 14.65 -3.97 -14.17
CA ARG A 84 13.93 -2.71 -14.38
C ARG A 84 13.13 -2.74 -15.67
N TRP A 85 13.77 -3.09 -16.78
CA TRP A 85 13.11 -3.22 -18.08
C TRP A 85 11.91 -4.16 -17.98
N PHE A 86 12.04 -5.32 -17.33
CA PHE A 86 10.93 -6.25 -17.16
C PHE A 86 9.76 -5.66 -16.37
N LYS A 87 10.02 -4.92 -15.28
CA LYS A 87 8.94 -4.27 -14.50
C LYS A 87 8.17 -3.24 -15.33
N ILE A 88 8.88 -2.45 -16.14
CA ILE A 88 8.27 -1.47 -17.06
C ILE A 88 7.49 -2.19 -18.19
N TRP A 89 8.12 -3.19 -18.81
CA TRP A 89 7.53 -4.00 -19.88
C TRP A 89 6.28 -4.73 -19.39
N ARG A 90 6.36 -5.39 -18.24
CA ARG A 90 5.25 -6.10 -17.59
C ARG A 90 4.06 -5.16 -17.40
N LYS A 91 4.28 -3.97 -16.81
CA LYS A 91 3.25 -2.93 -16.61
C LYS A 91 2.57 -2.52 -17.92
N ALA A 92 3.34 -2.29 -18.97
CA ALA A 92 2.81 -1.89 -20.27
C ALA A 92 2.05 -3.03 -20.97
N ILE A 93 2.47 -4.28 -20.78
CA ILE A 93 1.96 -5.43 -21.52
C ILE A 93 0.76 -6.10 -20.86
N THR A 94 0.66 -6.13 -19.52
CA THR A 94 -0.45 -6.75 -18.78
C THR A 94 -1.85 -6.43 -19.34
N PRO A 95 -2.19 -5.18 -19.75
CA PRO A 95 -3.51 -4.87 -20.29
C PRO A 95 -3.86 -5.56 -21.62
N TYR A 96 -2.89 -6.20 -22.27
CA TYR A 96 -3.02 -6.88 -23.56
C TYR A 96 -2.93 -8.41 -23.43
N VAL A 97 -2.77 -8.93 -22.21
CA VAL A 97 -2.58 -10.36 -21.93
C VAL A 97 -3.93 -11.01 -21.69
N ASP A 98 -4.15 -12.19 -22.27
CA ASP A 98 -5.31 -13.03 -21.95
C ASP A 98 -5.01 -14.07 -20.85
N ALA A 99 -6.03 -14.85 -20.49
CA ALA A 99 -5.91 -15.85 -19.43
C ALA A 99 -4.86 -16.95 -19.70
N ASP A 100 -4.59 -17.28 -20.97
CA ASP A 100 -3.60 -18.29 -21.35
C ASP A 100 -2.17 -17.71 -21.40
N GLY A 101 -2.05 -16.38 -21.27
CA GLY A 101 -0.78 -15.64 -21.28
C GLY A 101 -0.38 -15.18 -22.69
N GLU A 102 -1.26 -15.30 -23.68
CA GLU A 102 -1.00 -14.77 -25.02
C GLU A 102 -1.16 -13.24 -25.02
N ILE A 103 -0.21 -12.57 -25.67
CA ILE A 103 -0.17 -11.11 -25.74
C ILE A 103 -0.84 -10.68 -27.05
N ASN A 104 -2.01 -10.07 -26.95
CA ASN A 104 -2.85 -9.70 -28.08
C ASN A 104 -2.97 -8.18 -28.17
N MET A 105 -2.02 -7.55 -28.85
CA MET A 105 -1.99 -6.09 -29.05
C MET A 105 -2.61 -5.67 -30.38
N PRO A 106 -3.25 -4.49 -30.43
CA PRO A 106 -3.65 -3.88 -31.69
C PRO A 106 -2.41 -3.45 -32.49
N SER A 107 -2.61 -3.13 -33.77
CA SER A 107 -1.52 -2.56 -34.57
C SER A 107 -1.04 -1.23 -33.99
N ILE A 108 0.27 -0.96 -34.11
CA ILE A 108 0.87 0.29 -33.62
C ILE A 108 0.25 1.51 -34.33
N GLU A 109 -0.19 1.36 -35.58
CA GLU A 109 -0.91 2.39 -36.32
C GLU A 109 -2.26 2.74 -35.67
N LEU A 110 -2.99 1.73 -35.18
CA LEU A 110 -4.26 1.95 -34.48
C LEU A 110 -4.04 2.66 -33.15
N ILE A 111 -3.03 2.24 -32.38
CA ILE A 111 -2.60 2.90 -31.14
C ILE A 111 -2.30 4.38 -31.39
N ASN A 112 -1.46 4.68 -32.38
CA ASN A 112 -1.06 6.05 -32.69
C ASN A 112 -2.27 6.88 -33.15
N ARG A 113 -3.19 6.28 -33.92
CA ARG A 113 -4.44 6.93 -34.34
C ARG A 113 -5.33 7.28 -33.15
N ASN A 114 -5.47 6.38 -32.19
CA ASN A 114 -6.27 6.59 -30.98
C ASN A 114 -5.68 7.72 -30.13
N LEU A 115 -4.36 7.73 -29.93
CA LEU A 115 -3.66 8.81 -29.25
C LEU A 115 -3.89 10.17 -29.94
N MET A 116 -3.70 10.23 -31.27
CA MET A 116 -3.94 11.45 -32.04
C MET A 116 -5.40 11.93 -31.91
N ARG A 117 -6.36 11.01 -31.93
CA ARG A 117 -7.79 11.34 -31.75
C ARG A 117 -8.07 11.89 -30.35
N ALA A 118 -7.52 11.28 -29.31
CA ALA A 118 -7.66 11.74 -27.93
C ALA A 118 -7.06 13.14 -27.74
N GLN A 119 -5.85 13.37 -28.25
CA GLN A 119 -5.18 14.68 -28.23
C GLN A 119 -5.95 15.73 -29.04
N ALA A 120 -6.49 15.40 -30.22
CA ALA A 120 -7.30 16.33 -30.99
C ALA A 120 -8.61 16.71 -30.26
N ASN A 121 -9.22 15.77 -29.55
CA ASN A 121 -10.44 16.01 -28.77
C ASN A 121 -10.20 16.92 -27.56
N SER A 122 -9.00 16.97 -26.99
CA SER A 122 -8.63 17.86 -25.87
C SER A 122 -8.76 19.36 -26.21
N ARG A 123 -8.80 19.72 -27.50
CA ARG A 123 -9.03 21.12 -27.92
C ARG A 123 -10.46 21.58 -27.61
N LYS A 124 -11.38 20.65 -27.38
CA LYS A 124 -12.72 20.96 -26.93
C LYS A 124 -12.65 21.30 -25.43
N PRO A 125 -13.29 22.41 -24.99
CA PRO A 125 -13.39 22.69 -23.57
C PRO A 125 -14.10 21.52 -22.88
N PHE A 126 -13.83 21.33 -21.58
CA PHE A 126 -14.62 20.42 -20.76
C PHE A 126 -16.09 20.77 -20.97
N ARG A 127 -16.89 19.77 -21.33
CA ARG A 127 -18.34 19.93 -21.36
C ARG A 127 -18.79 20.19 -19.93
N ALA A 128 -19.74 21.10 -19.74
CA ALA A 128 -20.41 21.15 -18.44
C ALA A 128 -21.01 19.77 -18.16
N PRO A 129 -21.04 19.32 -16.89
CA PRO A 129 -21.75 18.10 -16.54
C PRO A 129 -23.18 18.17 -17.09
N ALA A 130 -23.72 17.03 -17.53
CA ALA A 130 -25.11 16.96 -17.95
C ALA A 130 -26.04 17.47 -16.83
N VAL A 131 -27.23 17.99 -17.16
CA VAL A 131 -28.20 18.42 -16.14
C VAL A 131 -28.51 17.24 -15.20
N GLY A 132 -28.32 17.43 -13.89
CA GLY A 132 -28.47 16.39 -12.87
C GLY A 132 -27.20 15.56 -12.60
N ASN A 133 -26.09 15.85 -13.26
CA ASN A 133 -24.79 15.24 -13.00
C ASN A 133 -23.93 16.14 -12.11
N ASN A 134 -23.54 15.62 -10.94
CA ASN A 134 -22.72 16.35 -9.95
C ASN A 134 -21.20 16.18 -10.13
N SER A 135 -20.74 15.66 -11.28
CA SER A 135 -19.32 15.47 -11.59
C SER A 135 -18.52 16.75 -11.41
N ASN A 136 -17.52 16.70 -10.52
CA ASN A 136 -16.56 17.78 -10.29
C ASN A 136 -15.29 17.19 -9.71
N TRP A 137 -14.46 16.62 -10.59
CA TRP A 137 -13.23 15.94 -10.19
C TRP A 137 -12.17 16.92 -9.68
N THR A 138 -11.61 16.61 -8.52
CA THR A 138 -10.54 17.38 -7.87
C THR A 138 -9.44 16.46 -7.37
N PHE A 139 -8.22 16.99 -7.31
CA PHE A 139 -7.08 16.27 -6.76
C PHE A 139 -7.16 16.25 -5.23
N TRP A 140 -7.27 15.05 -4.66
CA TRP A 140 -7.34 14.87 -3.21
C TRP A 140 -5.95 14.76 -2.59
N GLY A 141 -5.07 13.94 -3.16
CA GLY A 141 -3.69 13.85 -2.70
C GLY A 141 -2.89 12.65 -3.19
N PRO A 142 -1.65 12.48 -2.71
CA PRO A 142 -1.03 13.29 -1.65
C PRO A 142 -0.70 14.69 -2.18
N LYS A 143 -1.05 15.75 -1.43
CA LYS A 143 -0.73 17.13 -1.83
C LYS A 143 0.72 17.45 -1.48
N GLU A 144 1.14 17.19 -0.25
CA GLU A 144 2.55 17.24 0.13
C GLU A 144 2.87 16.14 1.14
N THR A 145 3.94 15.39 0.88
CA THR A 145 4.37 14.28 1.76
C THR A 145 5.33 14.78 2.83
N PHE A 146 5.10 14.43 4.09
CA PHE A 146 5.92 14.78 5.26
C PHE A 146 6.55 13.53 5.89
N PHE A 147 7.70 13.71 6.54
CA PHE A 147 8.26 12.64 7.38
C PHE A 147 7.30 12.28 8.53
N LEU A 148 7.25 11.00 8.88
CA LEU A 148 6.52 10.55 10.07
C LEU A 148 7.30 10.96 11.33
N ASN A 149 6.59 11.38 12.38
CA ASN A 149 7.21 11.61 13.69
C ASN A 149 7.23 10.31 14.52
N ASP A 150 8.38 9.63 14.54
CA ASP A 150 8.58 8.35 15.21
C ASP A 150 9.39 8.45 16.53
N GLY A 151 9.49 9.66 17.09
CA GLY A 151 10.17 9.87 18.38
C GLY A 151 10.93 11.19 18.49
N SER A 152 10.76 12.11 17.53
CA SER A 152 11.45 13.40 17.52
C SER A 152 10.60 14.48 18.19
N THR A 153 11.29 15.44 18.83
CA THR A 153 10.68 16.68 19.32
C THR A 153 10.65 17.77 18.26
N GLU A 154 11.35 17.58 17.13
CA GLU A 154 11.31 18.51 16.00
C GLU A 154 10.03 18.32 15.17
N THR A 155 9.46 19.43 14.68
CA THR A 155 8.35 19.39 13.74
C THR A 155 8.77 18.66 12.47
N PRO A 156 8.02 17.63 12.02
CA PRO A 156 8.32 16.94 10.79
C PRO A 156 8.33 17.89 9.59
N LYS A 157 9.31 17.68 8.70
CA LYS A 157 9.52 18.49 7.51
C LYS A 157 8.94 17.80 6.27
N PRO A 158 8.71 18.55 5.17
CA PRO A 158 8.40 17.94 3.89
C PRO A 158 9.48 16.92 3.48
N ALA A 159 9.03 15.80 2.94
CA ALA A 159 9.87 14.69 2.53
C ALA A 159 9.99 14.65 1.00
N PRO A 160 11.15 14.32 0.42
CA PRO A 160 11.31 14.11 -1.01
C PRO A 160 10.78 12.72 -1.43
N TRP A 161 9.55 12.37 -1.07
CA TRP A 161 8.89 11.07 -1.35
C TRP A 161 7.49 11.30 -1.93
N GLN A 162 7.41 12.08 -3.01
CA GLN A 162 6.15 12.55 -3.59
C GLN A 162 5.80 11.83 -4.90
N ALA A 163 6.64 11.98 -5.93
CA ALA A 163 6.40 11.47 -7.29
C ALA A 163 7.72 11.37 -8.08
N ASN A 164 7.78 10.47 -9.06
CA ASN A 164 8.93 10.35 -9.96
C ASN A 164 8.90 11.41 -11.07
N VAL A 165 9.89 12.31 -11.08
CA VAL A 165 10.06 13.39 -12.08
C VAL A 165 11.22 13.07 -13.01
N TYR A 166 10.92 12.74 -14.26
CA TYR A 166 11.93 12.38 -15.28
C TYR A 166 12.69 13.58 -15.82
N SER A 167 12.03 14.72 -16.01
CA SER A 167 12.66 15.90 -16.60
C SER A 167 12.01 17.18 -16.13
N PHE A 168 12.77 18.27 -16.15
CA PHE A 168 12.23 19.60 -15.88
C PHE A 168 13.00 20.67 -16.66
N ASP A 169 12.41 21.86 -16.73
CA ASP A 169 13.14 23.04 -17.17
C ASP A 169 12.84 24.25 -16.31
N VAL A 170 13.83 25.14 -16.24
CA VAL A 170 13.83 26.40 -15.50
C VAL A 170 14.71 27.38 -16.25
N THR A 171 14.34 28.66 -16.24
CA THR A 171 15.07 29.71 -16.97
C THR A 171 15.67 30.74 -16.02
N ASP A 172 16.84 31.27 -16.38
CA ASP A 172 17.44 32.42 -15.67
C ASP A 172 16.61 33.71 -15.84
N LYS A 173 15.74 33.79 -16.86
CA LYS A 173 14.88 34.96 -17.11
C LYS A 173 13.82 35.14 -16.03
N ASP A 174 13.25 34.03 -15.56
CA ASP A 174 12.35 33.97 -14.41
C ASP A 174 12.60 32.69 -13.62
N PRO A 175 13.43 32.74 -12.56
CA PRO A 175 13.76 31.57 -11.75
C PRO A 175 12.59 31.07 -10.90
N ASN A 176 11.42 31.73 -10.91
CA ASN A 176 10.22 31.26 -10.24
C ASN A 176 9.36 30.34 -11.12
N LEU A 177 9.56 30.37 -12.44
CA LEU A 177 8.80 29.58 -13.40
C LEU A 177 9.53 28.28 -13.72
N LEU A 178 8.88 27.15 -13.43
CA LEU A 178 9.37 25.83 -13.81
C LEU A 178 8.25 24.98 -14.40
N TYR A 179 8.64 24.05 -15.26
CA TYR A 179 7.79 22.94 -15.68
C TYR A 179 8.50 21.63 -15.37
N ALA A 180 7.77 20.66 -14.83
CA ALA A 180 8.28 19.34 -14.45
C ALA A 180 7.40 18.24 -15.05
N GLY A 181 8.02 17.24 -15.63
CA GLY A 181 7.39 16.11 -16.30
C GLY A 181 7.59 14.81 -15.53
N THR A 182 6.51 14.09 -15.26
CA THR A 182 6.57 12.85 -14.46
C THR A 182 6.68 11.61 -15.32
N GLU A 183 7.18 10.52 -14.70
CA GLU A 183 7.13 9.17 -15.28
C GLU A 183 5.71 8.81 -15.75
N THR A 184 4.73 9.20 -14.95
CA THR A 184 3.33 8.82 -15.11
C THR A 184 2.64 9.56 -16.26
N GLY A 185 3.32 10.53 -16.89
CA GLY A 185 2.89 11.24 -18.09
C GLY A 185 2.18 12.56 -17.82
N PHE A 186 2.32 13.12 -16.62
CA PHE A 186 1.76 14.42 -16.25
C PHE A 186 2.82 15.52 -16.37
N VAL A 187 2.37 16.71 -16.77
CA VAL A 187 3.20 17.93 -16.83
C VAL A 187 2.69 18.91 -15.79
N ASN A 188 3.55 19.26 -14.84
CA ASN A 188 3.29 20.19 -13.75
C ASN A 188 4.00 21.52 -14.02
N LYS A 189 3.42 22.62 -13.52
CA LYS A 189 3.94 23.98 -13.62
C LYS A 189 3.96 24.62 -12.24
N THR A 190 4.97 25.43 -11.96
CA THR A 190 5.01 26.35 -10.81
C THR A 190 5.38 27.75 -11.32
N THR A 191 4.87 28.78 -10.65
CA THR A 191 5.23 30.19 -10.89
C THR A 191 5.75 30.86 -9.61
N ASP A 192 6.00 30.08 -8.56
CA ASP A 192 6.40 30.53 -7.24
C ASP A 192 7.65 29.79 -6.74
N LYS A 193 8.52 29.39 -7.68
CA LYS A 193 9.80 28.71 -7.41
C LYS A 193 9.59 27.35 -6.72
N GLY A 194 8.61 26.59 -7.16
CA GLY A 194 8.32 25.24 -6.69
C GLY A 194 7.61 25.17 -5.34
N GLN A 195 7.22 26.30 -4.75
CA GLN A 195 6.47 26.31 -3.49
C GLN A 195 5.09 25.69 -3.65
N THR A 196 4.46 25.87 -4.81
CA THR A 196 3.25 25.13 -5.22
C THR A 196 3.31 24.75 -6.70
N TRP A 197 2.81 23.56 -7.01
CA TRP A 197 2.70 23.04 -8.37
C TRP A 197 1.25 22.94 -8.83
N GLN A 198 1.04 23.04 -10.14
CA GLN A 198 -0.25 22.90 -10.79
C GLN A 198 -0.11 21.97 -11.99
N ILE A 199 -0.98 20.97 -12.09
CA ILE A 199 -1.07 20.13 -13.28
C ILE A 199 -1.54 20.96 -14.49
N THR A 200 -0.92 20.72 -15.63
CA THR A 200 -1.28 21.33 -16.92
C THR A 200 -1.87 20.28 -17.86
N GLY A 201 -2.63 20.72 -18.86
CA GLY A 201 -3.17 19.79 -19.87
C GLY A 201 -4.02 18.65 -19.27
N LEU A 202 -4.88 18.93 -18.28
CA LEU A 202 -5.70 17.92 -17.60
C LEU A 202 -6.50 17.02 -18.57
N ASN A 203 -7.01 17.60 -19.66
CA ASN A 203 -7.73 16.90 -20.73
C ASN A 203 -6.84 16.43 -21.90
N TYR A 204 -5.51 16.52 -21.79
CA TYR A 204 -4.53 16.16 -22.80
C TYR A 204 -3.67 14.94 -22.41
N PRO A 205 -3.78 13.79 -23.11
CA PRO A 205 -2.89 12.66 -22.88
C PRO A 205 -1.57 12.84 -23.66
N PHE A 206 -0.46 12.99 -22.94
CA PHE A 206 0.89 13.10 -23.52
C PHE A 206 1.41 11.80 -24.14
N GLY A 207 0.80 10.66 -23.79
CA GLY A 207 1.09 9.37 -24.43
C GLY A 207 2.32 8.64 -23.90
N GLY A 208 2.82 9.01 -22.72
CA GLY A 208 3.93 8.33 -22.05
C GLY A 208 4.60 9.24 -21.02
N GLY A 209 5.62 8.74 -20.35
CA GLY A 209 6.46 9.54 -19.45
C GLY A 209 7.12 10.72 -20.17
N VAL A 210 7.31 11.82 -19.44
CA VAL A 210 7.81 13.07 -20.00
C VAL A 210 9.35 13.10 -19.92
N GLY A 211 10.00 12.75 -21.03
CA GLY A 211 11.45 12.57 -21.08
C GLY A 211 12.27 13.84 -21.28
N ALA A 212 11.66 14.92 -21.78
CA ALA A 212 12.34 16.20 -21.95
C ALA A 212 11.36 17.37 -21.91
N ILE A 213 11.82 18.51 -21.38
CA ILE A 213 11.10 19.79 -21.38
C ILE A 213 12.07 20.90 -21.83
N ALA A 214 11.57 21.86 -22.60
CA ALA A 214 12.29 23.08 -22.93
C ALA A 214 11.36 24.30 -22.91
N ILE A 215 11.62 25.24 -22.02
CA ILE A 215 10.94 26.54 -21.94
C ILE A 215 11.59 27.48 -22.96
N HIS A 216 10.76 28.14 -23.75
CA HIS A 216 11.27 29.14 -24.70
C HIS A 216 11.87 30.33 -23.93
N PRO A 217 13.11 30.75 -24.21
CA PRO A 217 13.84 31.68 -23.35
C PRO A 217 13.26 33.10 -23.34
N GLU A 218 12.57 33.54 -24.40
CA GLU A 218 11.95 34.87 -24.44
C GLU A 218 10.44 34.90 -24.12
N ASN A 219 9.64 34.01 -24.73
CA ASN A 219 8.22 33.85 -24.45
C ASN A 219 7.96 32.64 -23.54
N LEU A 220 7.84 32.90 -22.25
CA LEU A 220 7.74 31.86 -21.22
C LEU A 220 6.42 31.07 -21.22
N ASP A 221 5.42 31.51 -22.01
CA ASP A 221 4.19 30.75 -22.25
C ASP A 221 4.35 29.68 -23.35
N THR A 222 5.47 29.70 -24.09
CA THR A 222 5.82 28.69 -25.09
C THR A 222 6.74 27.63 -24.48
N VAL A 223 6.29 26.38 -24.45
CA VAL A 223 7.06 25.26 -23.87
C VAL A 223 6.93 24.03 -24.76
N LEU A 224 8.05 23.34 -24.98
CA LEU A 224 8.12 22.05 -25.66
C LEU A 224 8.21 20.91 -24.64
N VAL A 225 7.48 19.83 -24.90
CA VAL A 225 7.44 18.60 -24.09
C VAL A 225 7.63 17.38 -24.98
N GLY A 226 8.65 16.58 -24.69
CA GLY A 226 8.93 15.29 -25.33
C GLY A 226 8.27 14.15 -24.57
N ALA A 227 7.27 13.51 -25.16
CA ALA A 227 6.56 12.37 -24.57
C ALA A 227 5.88 11.52 -25.65
N GLY A 228 5.66 10.23 -25.40
CA GLY A 228 4.91 9.36 -26.32
C GLY A 228 5.44 9.35 -27.76
N ARG A 229 6.77 9.43 -27.91
CA ARG A 229 7.52 9.51 -29.18
C ARG A 229 7.19 10.72 -30.07
N ALA A 230 6.65 11.77 -29.47
CA ALA A 230 6.27 13.01 -30.12
C ALA A 230 6.78 14.23 -29.35
N ILE A 231 6.77 15.38 -30.02
CA ILE A 231 6.97 16.69 -29.42
C ILE A 231 5.60 17.36 -29.30
N HIS A 232 5.32 17.85 -28.10
CA HIS A 232 4.13 18.61 -27.76
C HIS A 232 4.51 20.05 -27.48
N ILE A 233 3.64 20.99 -27.83
CA ILE A 233 3.86 22.41 -27.64
C ILE A 233 2.63 23.02 -26.96
N THR A 234 2.90 23.93 -26.01
CA THR A 234 1.93 24.92 -25.53
C THR A 234 2.42 26.30 -25.92
N LYS A 235 1.50 27.24 -26.12
CA LYS A 235 1.76 28.66 -26.42
C LYS A 235 1.04 29.60 -25.45
N ASN A 236 0.45 29.05 -24.40
CA ASN A 236 -0.37 29.77 -23.41
C ASN A 236 -0.10 29.26 -21.99
N GLY A 237 1.14 28.82 -21.75
CA GLY A 237 1.62 28.45 -20.44
C GLY A 237 0.99 27.18 -19.87
N GLY A 238 0.64 26.21 -20.73
CA GLY A 238 0.11 24.90 -20.34
C GLY A 238 -1.41 24.78 -20.27
N LYS A 239 -2.16 25.84 -20.60
CA LYS A 239 -3.64 25.80 -20.62
C LYS A 239 -4.16 24.86 -21.72
N THR A 240 -3.51 24.88 -22.88
CA THR A 240 -3.77 23.93 -23.98
C THR A 240 -2.48 23.40 -24.56
N TRP A 241 -2.52 22.18 -25.08
CA TRP A 241 -1.39 21.49 -25.70
C TRP A 241 -1.77 20.95 -27.06
N GLU A 242 -0.79 20.83 -27.95
CA GLU A 242 -0.92 20.16 -29.23
C GLU A 242 0.40 19.49 -29.65
N ARG A 243 0.34 18.60 -30.65
CA ARG A 243 1.56 18.08 -31.27
C ARG A 243 2.16 19.13 -32.19
N ALA A 244 3.48 19.34 -32.08
CA ALA A 244 4.22 20.26 -32.95
C ALA A 244 4.10 19.86 -34.42
N GLN A 245 4.36 18.58 -34.74
CA GLN A 245 4.25 18.06 -36.11
C GLN A 245 3.53 16.70 -36.12
N VAL A 246 2.37 16.66 -36.78
CA VAL A 246 1.55 15.43 -36.90
C VAL A 246 2.24 14.43 -37.83
N GLY A 247 2.33 13.16 -37.41
CA GLY A 247 2.90 12.06 -38.20
C GLY A 247 4.41 11.85 -38.06
N SER A 248 5.11 12.75 -37.36
CA SER A 248 6.53 12.60 -37.04
C SER A 248 6.76 11.60 -35.90
N ASN A 249 7.73 10.70 -36.05
CA ASN A 249 8.20 9.81 -34.98
C ASN A 249 9.63 10.21 -34.58
N PHE A 250 9.74 10.94 -33.47
CA PHE A 250 11.02 11.43 -32.96
C PHE A 250 11.81 10.33 -32.22
N GLY A 251 11.23 9.14 -32.07
CA GLY A 251 11.72 8.15 -31.12
C GLY A 251 11.52 8.65 -29.68
N TYR A 252 12.21 8.07 -28.71
CA TYR A 252 12.23 8.63 -27.37
C TYR A 252 13.01 9.95 -27.40
N VAL A 253 12.42 11.02 -26.87
CA VAL A 253 13.04 12.36 -26.84
C VAL A 253 13.87 12.46 -25.57
N ASN A 254 15.20 12.42 -25.72
CA ASN A 254 16.13 12.42 -24.59
C ASN A 254 16.46 13.85 -24.11
N ARG A 255 16.64 14.80 -25.05
CA ARG A 255 16.98 16.19 -24.72
C ARG A 255 16.39 17.16 -25.72
N MET A 256 16.02 18.34 -25.23
CA MET A 256 15.60 19.48 -26.05
C MET A 256 16.28 20.76 -25.55
N ARG A 257 16.63 21.64 -26.48
CA ARG A 257 17.23 22.96 -26.18
C ARG A 257 16.71 24.01 -27.15
N TYR A 258 16.37 25.17 -26.61
CA TYR A 258 16.29 26.40 -27.40
C TYR A 258 17.65 27.08 -27.47
N ASP A 259 17.91 27.76 -28.58
CA ASP A 259 19.02 28.69 -28.67
C ASP A 259 18.65 30.00 -27.93
N TYR A 260 19.43 30.34 -26.91
CA TYR A 260 19.19 31.53 -26.11
C TYR A 260 19.48 32.85 -26.84
N ASN A 261 20.29 32.86 -27.91
CA ASN A 261 20.52 34.09 -28.69
C ASN A 261 19.60 34.18 -29.93
N ASN A 262 19.01 33.06 -30.36
CA ASN A 262 17.99 33.04 -31.41
C ASN A 262 16.87 32.02 -31.08
N PRO A 263 15.89 32.42 -30.27
CA PRO A 263 14.88 31.51 -29.71
C PRO A 263 13.93 30.86 -30.73
N ASN A 264 13.96 31.29 -32.00
CA ASN A 264 13.28 30.57 -33.08
C ASN A 264 13.96 29.23 -33.39
N ASN A 265 15.23 29.07 -33.03
CA ASN A 265 15.95 27.84 -33.23
C ASN A 265 15.80 26.92 -32.01
N ALA A 266 15.50 25.66 -32.28
CA ALA A 266 15.50 24.61 -31.28
C ALA A 266 16.13 23.33 -31.83
N ILE A 267 16.71 22.52 -30.95
CA ILE A 267 17.32 21.24 -31.27
C ILE A 267 16.78 20.14 -30.35
N VAL A 268 16.61 18.95 -30.91
CA VAL A 268 16.17 17.75 -30.23
C VAL A 268 17.18 16.64 -30.45
N ALA A 269 17.55 15.97 -29.36
CA ALA A 269 18.20 14.66 -29.37
C ALA A 269 17.16 13.58 -29.02
N GLY A 270 17.08 12.53 -29.83
CA GLY A 270 16.25 11.39 -29.53
C GLY A 270 16.78 10.09 -30.11
N SER A 271 16.06 9.01 -29.85
CA SER A 271 16.46 7.67 -30.29
C SER A 271 16.42 7.48 -31.81
N ASN A 272 15.69 8.35 -32.51
CA ASN A 272 15.72 8.45 -33.97
C ASN A 272 16.70 9.56 -34.44
N GLY A 273 17.56 10.08 -33.60
CA GLY A 273 18.59 11.04 -33.94
C GLY A 273 18.19 12.50 -33.74
N ILE A 274 18.80 13.37 -34.55
CA ILE A 274 18.84 14.81 -34.28
C ILE A 274 17.84 15.54 -35.17
N TYR A 275 17.03 16.40 -34.58
CA TYR A 275 16.08 17.26 -35.28
C TYR A 275 16.34 18.72 -34.92
N TYR A 276 16.20 19.62 -35.88
CA TYR A 276 16.24 21.06 -35.63
C TYR A 276 14.96 21.73 -36.15
N SER A 277 14.62 22.84 -35.49
CA SER A 277 13.55 23.77 -35.85
C SER A 277 14.15 25.17 -36.04
N ILE A 278 13.50 25.97 -36.87
CA ILE A 278 13.81 27.41 -37.11
C ILE A 278 12.57 28.29 -36.89
N ASP A 279 11.51 27.72 -36.33
CA ASP A 279 10.18 28.31 -36.15
C ASP A 279 9.64 28.05 -34.74
N ALA A 280 10.52 28.14 -33.75
CA ALA A 280 10.22 27.99 -32.33
C ALA A 280 9.56 26.64 -31.98
N GLY A 281 9.99 25.57 -32.65
CA GLY A 281 9.54 24.20 -32.41
C GLY A 281 8.22 23.83 -33.10
N GLU A 282 7.68 24.66 -33.99
CA GLU A 282 6.48 24.34 -34.75
C GLU A 282 6.73 23.24 -35.80
N SER A 283 7.85 23.28 -36.52
CA SER A 283 8.22 22.25 -37.48
C SER A 283 9.66 21.79 -37.31
N TRP A 284 9.93 20.54 -37.71
CA TRP A 284 11.20 19.88 -37.45
C TRP A 284 11.75 19.23 -38.72
N ARG A 285 13.05 19.42 -38.97
CA ARG A 285 13.80 18.69 -39.98
C ARG A 285 14.85 17.81 -39.30
N ARG A 286 14.86 16.52 -39.68
CA ARG A 286 15.84 15.54 -39.20
C ARG A 286 17.20 15.80 -39.87
N CYS A 287 18.25 15.95 -39.07
CA CYS A 287 19.62 16.21 -39.51
C CYS A 287 20.58 15.04 -39.27
N SER A 288 20.19 14.07 -38.45
CA SER A 288 20.94 12.84 -38.21
C SER A 288 19.99 11.68 -37.96
N TYR A 289 20.40 10.48 -38.37
CA TYR A 289 19.63 9.24 -38.18
C TYR A 289 20.15 8.39 -37.01
N SER A 290 21.32 8.70 -36.47
CA SER A 290 21.95 7.97 -35.36
C SER A 290 21.28 8.30 -34.02
N ASP A 291 21.04 7.29 -33.20
CA ASP A 291 20.60 7.44 -31.81
C ASP A 291 21.48 8.47 -31.06
N THR A 292 20.86 9.50 -30.50
CA THR A 292 21.54 10.63 -29.86
C THR A 292 20.96 10.84 -28.47
N TRP A 293 21.83 10.85 -27.46
CA TRP A 293 21.44 11.00 -26.06
C TRP A 293 21.37 12.45 -25.63
N ASP A 294 22.30 13.29 -26.09
CA ASP A 294 22.41 14.67 -25.61
C ASP A 294 22.89 15.63 -26.68
N VAL A 295 22.50 16.90 -26.53
CA VAL A 295 22.85 18.03 -27.39
C VAL A 295 23.03 19.30 -26.56
N GLU A 296 24.10 20.04 -26.82
CA GLU A 296 24.39 21.31 -26.14
C GLU A 296 24.86 22.40 -27.10
N TYR A 297 24.42 23.63 -26.88
CA TYR A 297 24.93 24.82 -27.57
C TYR A 297 26.24 25.26 -26.93
N LYS A 298 27.24 25.64 -27.73
CA LYS A 298 28.45 26.26 -27.17
C LYS A 298 28.08 27.61 -26.53
N PRO A 299 28.48 27.89 -25.28
CA PRO A 299 28.13 29.13 -24.60
C PRO A 299 28.51 30.36 -25.43
N GLY A 300 27.52 31.24 -25.67
CA GLY A 300 27.67 32.47 -26.45
C GLY A 300 27.77 32.30 -27.96
N GLN A 301 27.53 31.09 -28.52
CA GLN A 301 27.60 30.85 -29.97
C GLN A 301 26.42 30.02 -30.48
N SER A 302 25.49 30.67 -31.19
CA SER A 302 24.30 30.03 -31.77
C SER A 302 24.59 29.03 -32.89
N ASP A 303 25.67 29.23 -33.64
CA ASP A 303 26.01 28.35 -34.76
C ASP A 303 26.72 27.07 -34.34
N THR A 304 27.32 27.05 -33.14
CA THR A 304 28.15 25.94 -32.68
C THR A 304 27.41 25.06 -31.68
N LEU A 305 27.20 23.79 -32.04
CA LEU A 305 26.56 22.79 -31.18
C LEU A 305 27.39 21.53 -31.06
N PHE A 306 27.18 20.77 -29.99
CA PHE A 306 27.73 19.45 -29.77
C PHE A 306 26.60 18.43 -29.61
N ALA A 307 26.82 17.21 -30.08
CA ALA A 307 25.89 16.10 -29.91
C ALA A 307 26.66 14.83 -29.53
N LEU A 308 26.15 14.07 -28.57
CA LEU A 308 26.71 12.77 -28.17
C LEU A 308 25.85 11.64 -28.73
N THR A 309 26.48 10.82 -29.57
CA THR A 309 25.85 9.75 -30.34
C THR A 309 26.76 8.52 -30.34
N LYS A 310 26.35 7.47 -31.05
CA LYS A 310 27.24 6.37 -31.47
C LYS A 310 27.45 6.31 -32.98
N ASN A 311 28.54 5.67 -33.38
CA ASN A 311 28.81 5.28 -34.76
C ASN A 311 28.18 3.91 -35.11
N SER A 312 28.32 3.48 -36.37
CA SER A 312 27.77 2.21 -36.87
C SER A 312 28.37 0.96 -36.20
N SER A 313 29.53 1.10 -35.58
CA SER A 313 30.24 0.03 -34.87
C SER A 313 30.03 0.07 -33.35
N ASN A 314 29.03 0.84 -32.88
CA ASN A 314 28.65 0.99 -31.48
C ASN A 314 29.70 1.67 -30.57
N TYR A 315 30.59 2.50 -31.14
CA TYR A 315 31.48 3.36 -30.34
C TYR A 315 30.83 4.73 -30.13
N PHE A 316 31.07 5.33 -28.97
CA PHE A 316 30.69 6.72 -28.71
C PHE A 316 31.36 7.67 -29.70
N GLU A 317 30.62 8.70 -30.09
CA GLU A 317 31.08 9.72 -31.01
C GLU A 317 30.49 11.08 -30.59
N VAL A 318 31.35 12.10 -30.50
CA VAL A 318 30.91 13.49 -30.40
C VAL A 318 30.85 14.07 -31.81
N ARG A 319 29.73 14.70 -32.15
CA ARG A 319 29.57 15.48 -33.37
C ARG A 319 29.48 16.95 -33.05
N HIS A 320 29.96 17.80 -33.94
CA HIS A 320 29.76 19.24 -33.87
C HIS A 320 28.93 19.74 -35.05
N SER A 321 28.29 20.88 -34.85
CA SER A 321 27.70 21.70 -35.90
C SER A 321 28.32 23.09 -35.86
N PHE A 322 28.43 23.74 -37.01
CA PHE A 322 28.88 25.14 -37.14
C PHE A 322 27.87 25.99 -37.94
N ASN A 323 26.63 25.52 -38.04
CA ASN A 323 25.55 26.18 -38.79
C ASN A 323 24.20 26.09 -38.07
N GLY A 324 24.23 26.07 -36.73
CA GLY A 324 23.04 26.09 -35.90
C GLY A 324 22.27 24.77 -35.92
N GLY A 325 22.96 23.63 -36.10
CA GLY A 325 22.36 22.29 -36.04
C GLY A 325 21.76 21.81 -37.36
N LYS A 326 21.88 22.62 -38.44
CA LYS A 326 21.38 22.26 -39.78
C LYS A 326 22.12 21.07 -40.39
N SER A 327 23.36 20.83 -39.99
CA SER A 327 24.14 19.63 -40.29
C SER A 327 25.20 19.38 -39.21
N PHE A 328 25.64 18.14 -39.08
CA PHE A 328 26.66 17.72 -38.10
C PHE A 328 27.82 16.97 -38.77
N SER A 329 29.04 17.19 -38.27
CA SER A 329 30.24 16.45 -38.63
C SER A 329 30.90 15.82 -37.41
N VAL A 330 31.63 14.73 -37.62
CA VAL A 330 32.33 13.99 -36.56
C VAL A 330 33.50 14.80 -36.01
N MET A 331 33.58 14.91 -34.69
CA MET A 331 34.76 15.46 -34.01
C MET A 331 35.84 14.38 -33.92
N LYS A 332 36.71 14.30 -34.93
CA LYS A 332 37.74 13.24 -35.04
C LYS A 332 38.73 13.16 -33.87
N SER A 333 38.89 14.25 -33.10
CA SER A 333 39.78 14.25 -31.93
C SER A 333 39.16 13.61 -30.68
N PHE A 334 37.85 13.33 -30.69
CA PHE A 334 37.21 12.57 -29.62
C PHE A 334 37.70 11.11 -29.63
N PRO A 335 37.93 10.47 -28.46
CA PRO A 335 38.41 9.09 -28.41
C PRO A 335 37.50 8.11 -29.15
N ASP A 336 38.07 7.37 -30.12
CA ASP A 336 37.35 6.45 -31.03
C ASP A 336 37.28 4.99 -30.53
N SER A 337 37.88 4.71 -29.37
CA SER A 337 37.98 3.37 -28.77
C SER A 337 36.96 3.09 -27.66
N LEU A 338 36.06 4.04 -27.38
CA LEU A 338 35.06 3.94 -26.32
C LEU A 338 33.78 3.27 -26.82
N ILE A 339 33.56 2.02 -26.43
CA ILE A 339 32.39 1.23 -26.81
C ILE A 339 31.21 1.65 -25.95
N GLN A 340 30.07 1.89 -26.58
CA GLN A 340 28.84 2.29 -25.88
C GLN A 340 28.18 1.10 -25.17
N HIS A 341 27.91 1.27 -23.87
CA HIS A 341 27.13 0.32 -23.06
C HIS A 341 25.73 0.87 -22.74
N SER A 342 25.61 2.11 -22.20
CA SER A 342 24.30 2.68 -21.79
C SER A 342 24.28 4.22 -21.85
N GLY A 343 24.46 4.81 -23.02
CA GLY A 343 24.34 6.27 -23.23
C GLY A 343 25.34 7.15 -22.46
N GLY A 344 25.10 8.46 -22.53
CA GLY A 344 25.94 9.48 -21.90
C GLY A 344 25.36 10.88 -22.04
N LEU A 345 25.97 11.85 -21.37
CA LEU A 345 25.55 13.26 -21.38
C LEU A 345 26.74 14.19 -21.66
N LEU A 346 26.43 15.37 -22.16
CA LEU A 346 27.35 16.49 -22.37
C LEU A 346 27.02 17.62 -21.40
N ALA A 347 28.04 18.42 -21.07
CA ALA A 347 27.81 19.67 -20.36
C ALA A 347 28.81 20.74 -20.79
N VAL A 348 28.34 21.98 -20.80
CA VAL A 348 29.09 23.18 -21.17
C VAL A 348 28.94 24.24 -20.08
N THR A 349 29.83 25.23 -20.05
CA THR A 349 29.73 26.31 -19.06
C THR A 349 30.18 27.66 -19.60
N PRO A 350 29.41 28.74 -19.40
CA PRO A 350 29.85 30.11 -19.67
C PRO A 350 31.14 30.51 -18.94
N ALA A 351 31.45 29.90 -17.78
CA ALA A 351 32.69 30.18 -17.05
C ALA A 351 33.96 29.67 -17.78
N ALA A 352 33.79 28.74 -18.72
CA ALA A 352 34.85 28.23 -19.59
C ALA A 352 34.25 27.80 -20.95
N PRO A 353 33.93 28.74 -21.85
CA PRO A 353 33.22 28.46 -23.11
C PRO A 353 33.96 27.54 -24.09
N ASN A 354 35.23 27.23 -23.82
CA ASN A 354 36.10 26.37 -24.60
C ASN A 354 36.34 25.00 -23.93
N SER A 355 35.61 24.69 -22.85
CA SER A 355 35.55 23.36 -22.24
C SER A 355 34.23 22.67 -22.62
N LEU A 356 34.30 21.39 -22.93
CA LEU A 356 33.17 20.49 -23.15
C LEU A 356 33.35 19.25 -22.28
N PHE A 357 32.41 19.02 -21.37
CA PHE A 357 32.42 17.84 -20.51
C PHE A 357 31.56 16.74 -21.11
N ALA A 358 31.97 15.50 -20.91
CA ALA A 358 31.18 14.32 -21.27
C ALA A 358 31.22 13.29 -20.15
N ILE A 359 30.07 12.69 -19.83
CA ILE A 359 29.97 11.49 -18.99
C ILE A 359 29.37 10.37 -19.83
N MET A 360 29.97 9.19 -19.79
CA MET A 360 29.56 8.07 -20.64
C MET A 360 29.54 6.77 -19.84
N LEU A 361 28.58 5.90 -20.16
CA LEU A 361 28.56 4.52 -19.67
C LEU A 361 29.11 3.62 -20.76
N THR A 362 30.37 3.22 -20.60
CA THR A 362 31.16 2.52 -21.62
C THR A 362 31.56 1.11 -21.19
N GLU A 363 31.56 0.15 -22.12
CA GLU A 363 32.05 -1.22 -21.88
C GLU A 363 33.50 -1.25 -21.42
N ASN A 364 34.31 -0.30 -21.90
CA ASN A 364 35.71 -0.15 -21.50
C ASN A 364 35.88 0.06 -19.99
N ALA A 365 34.81 0.46 -19.31
CA ALA A 365 34.74 0.61 -17.87
C ALA A 365 33.61 -0.22 -17.26
N ASN A 366 33.24 -1.37 -17.82
CA ASN A 366 32.14 -2.23 -17.32
C ASN A 366 30.82 -1.46 -17.13
N GLY A 367 30.55 -0.52 -18.03
CA GLY A 367 29.37 0.34 -17.96
C GLY A 367 29.41 1.41 -16.87
N ARG A 368 30.52 1.64 -16.16
CA ARG A 368 30.65 2.68 -15.11
C ARG A 368 30.70 4.10 -15.70
N PRO A 369 30.35 5.14 -14.92
CA PRO A 369 30.47 6.52 -15.36
C PRO A 369 31.92 6.88 -15.70
N TYR A 370 32.12 7.35 -16.92
CA TYR A 370 33.42 7.66 -17.48
C TYR A 370 33.44 9.13 -17.90
N VAL A 371 34.17 9.97 -17.16
CA VAL A 371 34.10 11.43 -17.27
C VAL A 371 35.30 11.96 -18.05
N TYR A 372 35.05 12.79 -19.06
CA TYR A 372 36.03 13.46 -19.90
C TYR A 372 35.82 14.97 -19.94
N GLU A 373 36.90 15.71 -20.18
CA GLU A 373 36.89 17.14 -20.52
C GLU A 373 37.64 17.31 -21.85
N GLY A 374 36.97 17.84 -22.86
CA GLY A 374 37.57 18.37 -24.07
C GLY A 374 37.87 19.85 -23.90
N ILE A 375 39.07 20.28 -24.27
CA ILE A 375 39.52 21.68 -24.22
C ILE A 375 39.90 22.12 -25.62
N LEU A 376 39.23 23.13 -26.15
CA LEU A 376 39.58 23.73 -27.43
C LEU A 376 40.91 24.49 -27.32
N THR A 377 41.94 24.00 -28.00
CA THR A 377 43.31 24.53 -28.01
C THR A 377 43.71 24.86 -29.45
N GLY A 378 43.74 26.15 -29.78
CA GLY A 378 43.79 26.58 -31.19
C GLY A 378 42.46 26.24 -31.87
N ASP A 379 42.52 25.50 -32.98
CA ASP A 379 41.34 25.06 -33.75
C ASP A 379 40.91 23.61 -33.43
N ASP A 380 41.67 22.90 -32.58
CA ASP A 380 41.46 21.48 -32.27
C ASP A 380 41.03 21.24 -30.82
N TRP A 381 40.22 20.21 -30.61
CA TRP A 381 39.80 19.77 -29.27
C TRP A 381 40.75 18.72 -28.72
N VAL A 382 41.32 18.98 -27.54
CA VAL A 382 42.18 18.03 -26.81
C VAL A 382 41.38 17.44 -25.65
N TRP A 383 41.27 16.11 -25.61
CA TRP A 383 40.46 15.38 -24.64
C TRP A 383 41.28 14.75 -23.51
N GLU A 384 40.89 15.01 -22.27
CA GLU A 384 41.48 14.40 -21.06
C GLU A 384 40.40 13.61 -20.32
N ARG A 385 40.73 12.37 -19.93
CA ARG A 385 39.90 11.61 -18.98
C ARG A 385 40.06 12.19 -17.58
N ARG A 386 38.94 12.60 -16.98
CA ARG A 386 38.88 13.21 -15.65
C ARG A 386 38.63 12.21 -14.54
N HIS A 387 37.75 11.23 -14.78
CA HIS A 387 37.37 10.25 -13.75
C HIS A 387 36.90 8.92 -14.36
N ILE A 388 37.08 7.85 -13.58
CA ILE A 388 36.49 6.53 -13.81
C ILE A 388 35.69 6.19 -12.56
N GLY A 389 34.40 5.88 -12.73
CA GLY A 389 33.56 5.43 -11.64
C GLY A 389 34.01 4.11 -11.01
N SER A 390 33.27 3.66 -10.01
CA SER A 390 33.56 2.46 -9.21
C SER A 390 32.64 1.27 -9.58
N ASP A 391 33.12 0.04 -9.37
CA ASP A 391 32.31 -1.20 -9.44
C ASP A 391 31.59 -1.51 -8.11
N GLY A 392 31.56 -0.55 -7.17
CA GLY A 392 30.86 -0.71 -5.90
C GLY A 392 29.35 -0.92 -6.06
N ALA A 393 28.69 -1.30 -4.96
CA ALA A 393 27.23 -1.37 -4.93
C ALA A 393 26.60 0.01 -5.20
N PHE A 394 25.39 0.06 -5.75
CA PHE A 394 24.67 1.31 -6.03
C PHE A 394 24.33 2.12 -4.77
N THR A 395 24.42 1.49 -3.60
CA THR A 395 24.27 2.12 -2.28
C THR A 395 25.59 2.64 -1.71
N SER A 396 26.71 2.47 -2.44
CA SER A 396 28.03 2.89 -1.99
C SER A 396 28.22 4.41 -2.07
N ASP A 397 29.21 4.91 -1.34
CA ASP A 397 29.64 6.30 -1.33
C ASP A 397 30.45 6.71 -2.57
N LYS A 398 30.52 5.84 -3.60
CA LYS A 398 31.31 6.03 -4.82
C LYS A 398 30.41 6.25 -6.03
N LEU A 399 30.92 6.99 -7.01
CA LEU A 399 30.25 7.19 -8.30
C LEU A 399 30.19 5.87 -9.06
N THR A 400 29.13 5.11 -8.85
CA THR A 400 28.85 3.82 -9.49
C THR A 400 27.81 4.03 -10.59
N ASN A 401 27.73 3.14 -11.57
CA ASN A 401 26.62 3.14 -12.52
C ASN A 401 25.43 2.46 -11.84
N GLY A 402 24.38 3.23 -11.53
CA GLY A 402 23.20 2.76 -10.82
C GLY A 402 22.29 1.92 -11.70
N GLN A 403 21.52 2.58 -12.55
CA GLN A 403 20.49 1.93 -13.38
C GLN A 403 20.66 2.21 -14.88
N GLY A 404 21.83 2.68 -15.29
CA GLY A 404 22.18 2.96 -16.69
C GLY A 404 22.01 4.44 -17.06
N TYR A 405 21.69 4.70 -18.32
CA TYR A 405 21.44 6.07 -18.81
C TYR A 405 20.30 6.78 -18.06
N PHE A 406 19.36 6.00 -17.52
CA PHE A 406 18.12 6.49 -16.93
C PHE A 406 18.34 7.51 -15.80
N ASP A 407 19.21 7.19 -14.84
CA ASP A 407 19.51 8.01 -13.66
C ASP A 407 20.82 8.80 -13.83
N LEU A 408 21.33 8.89 -15.07
CA LEU A 408 22.60 9.56 -15.33
C LEU A 408 22.38 11.07 -15.44
N VAL A 409 23.13 11.83 -14.66
CA VAL A 409 23.14 13.29 -14.73
C VAL A 409 24.57 13.81 -14.85
N LEU A 410 24.76 14.89 -15.62
CA LEU A 410 25.98 15.70 -15.66
C LEU A 410 25.59 17.15 -15.78
N GLU A 411 26.09 17.99 -14.89
CA GLU A 411 25.85 19.44 -14.91
C GLU A 411 27.09 20.20 -14.44
N VAL A 412 27.37 21.36 -15.03
CA VAL A 412 28.56 22.16 -14.71
C VAL A 412 28.13 23.57 -14.36
N SER A 413 28.63 24.10 -13.25
CA SER A 413 28.21 25.43 -12.80
C SER A 413 28.48 26.51 -13.85
N PRO A 414 27.53 27.41 -14.13
CA PRO A 414 27.73 28.52 -15.06
C PRO A 414 28.74 29.55 -14.56
N ARG A 415 29.10 29.51 -13.27
CA ARG A 415 30.01 30.46 -12.60
C ARG A 415 31.40 29.90 -12.32
N ASN A 416 31.54 28.57 -12.31
CA ASN A 416 32.78 27.92 -11.91
C ASN A 416 32.94 26.56 -12.60
N LYS A 417 33.83 26.49 -13.60
CA LYS A 417 34.09 25.24 -14.35
C LYS A 417 34.55 24.07 -13.48
N ASN A 418 35.11 24.34 -12.30
CA ASN A 418 35.57 23.28 -11.41
C ASN A 418 34.45 22.68 -10.56
N MET A 419 33.27 23.34 -10.50
CA MET A 419 32.09 22.81 -9.83
C MET A 419 31.26 21.99 -10.81
N VAL A 420 31.38 20.67 -10.72
CA VAL A 420 30.72 19.69 -11.59
C VAL A 420 29.88 18.76 -10.73
N PHE A 421 28.66 18.49 -11.15
CA PHE A 421 27.81 17.48 -10.55
C PHE A 421 27.64 16.30 -11.50
N ALA A 422 27.58 15.11 -10.91
CA ALA A 422 27.23 13.89 -11.61
C ALA A 422 26.19 13.14 -10.77
N GLY A 423 25.14 12.62 -11.40
CA GLY A 423 24.10 11.83 -10.73
C GLY A 423 24.04 10.41 -11.28
N THR A 424 23.73 9.47 -10.39
CA THR A 424 23.22 8.11 -10.67
C THR A 424 22.09 7.83 -9.67
N THR A 425 22.08 6.71 -8.96
CA THR A 425 21.22 6.52 -7.77
C THR A 425 21.57 7.49 -6.63
N THR A 426 22.74 8.11 -6.70
CA THR A 426 23.29 9.08 -5.75
C THR A 426 23.75 10.33 -6.50
N LEU A 427 23.52 11.51 -5.91
CA LEU A 427 24.04 12.77 -6.44
C LEU A 427 25.45 12.99 -5.91
N PHE A 428 26.39 13.28 -6.81
CA PHE A 428 27.78 13.58 -6.50
C PHE A 428 28.17 14.99 -6.90
N ARG A 429 29.01 15.62 -6.09
CA ARG A 429 29.56 16.95 -6.31
C ARG A 429 31.08 16.89 -6.42
N SER A 430 31.64 17.64 -7.36
CA SER A 430 33.07 17.85 -7.55
C SER A 430 33.39 19.34 -7.44
N THR A 431 34.52 19.67 -6.82
CA THR A 431 35.12 21.01 -6.82
C THR A 431 36.45 21.07 -7.58
N THR A 432 36.76 20.00 -8.33
CA THR A 432 38.06 19.78 -8.99
C THR A 432 37.92 19.60 -10.52
N GLY A 433 36.81 20.08 -11.08
CA GLY A 433 36.51 19.91 -12.51
C GLY A 433 36.35 18.44 -12.87
N GLY A 434 35.60 17.69 -12.03
CA GLY A 434 35.27 16.28 -12.26
C GLY A 434 36.40 15.29 -12.00
N ARG A 435 37.50 15.65 -11.31
CA ARG A 435 38.57 14.69 -10.94
C ARG A 435 38.21 13.85 -9.71
N TYR A 436 37.58 14.48 -8.73
CA TYR A 436 37.10 13.85 -7.50
C TYR A 436 35.64 14.19 -7.26
N PHE A 437 34.85 13.19 -6.89
CA PHE A 437 33.42 13.30 -6.61
C PHE A 437 33.14 12.89 -5.16
N SER A 438 32.29 13.66 -4.48
CA SER A 438 31.82 13.38 -3.13
C SER A 438 30.30 13.22 -3.13
N PRO A 439 29.75 12.18 -2.45
CA PRO A 439 28.32 11.98 -2.39
C PRO A 439 27.65 13.16 -1.65
N THR A 440 26.50 13.57 -2.16
CA THR A 440 25.76 14.76 -1.73
C THR A 440 24.35 14.38 -1.27
N GLY A 441 23.57 13.73 -2.11
CA GLY A 441 22.21 13.25 -1.83
C GLY A 441 21.96 11.87 -2.44
N GLY A 442 20.80 11.24 -2.20
CA GLY A 442 20.52 9.86 -2.59
C GLY A 442 20.94 8.83 -1.54
N TYR A 443 21.41 7.65 -1.94
CA TYR A 443 21.70 6.56 -0.98
C TYR A 443 22.86 6.81 -0.01
N ALA A 444 23.87 7.59 -0.42
CA ALA A 444 25.09 7.79 0.37
C ALA A 444 25.36 9.26 0.79
N GLY A 445 24.46 10.17 0.43
CA GLY A 445 24.60 11.61 0.68
C GLY A 445 24.04 12.06 2.03
N LYS A 446 24.53 13.20 2.54
CA LYS A 446 24.01 13.81 3.79
C LYS A 446 22.70 14.59 3.60
N PHE A 447 22.41 15.02 2.37
CA PHE A 447 21.20 15.78 2.06
C PHE A 447 20.02 14.82 1.88
N PRO A 448 18.84 15.14 2.44
CA PRO A 448 17.63 14.35 2.25
C PRO A 448 17.10 14.60 0.83
N VAL A 449 17.77 13.98 -0.14
CA VAL A 449 17.38 13.92 -1.56
C VAL A 449 17.09 12.45 -1.83
N HIS A 450 15.94 12.17 -2.44
CA HIS A 450 15.58 10.80 -2.80
C HIS A 450 16.63 10.20 -3.75
N PRO A 451 16.90 8.89 -3.67
CA PRO A 451 17.68 8.19 -4.69
C PRO A 451 17.12 8.34 -6.11
N ASP A 452 17.93 7.94 -7.08
CA ASP A 452 17.64 7.93 -8.53
C ASP A 452 17.48 9.36 -9.07
N ILE A 453 18.62 9.95 -9.42
CA ILE A 453 18.72 11.34 -9.89
C ILE A 453 18.37 11.39 -11.37
N GLN A 454 17.39 12.21 -11.73
CA GLN A 454 16.77 12.18 -13.06
C GLN A 454 17.23 13.31 -13.96
N ASP A 455 17.27 14.52 -13.41
CA ASP A 455 17.68 15.72 -14.14
C ASP A 455 18.20 16.76 -13.15
N MET A 456 19.00 17.70 -13.65
CA MET A 456 19.60 18.73 -12.83
C MET A 456 19.87 19.99 -13.65
N LYS A 457 19.71 21.16 -13.01
CA LYS A 457 20.06 22.47 -13.60
C LYS A 457 20.67 23.38 -12.54
N ILE A 458 21.73 24.10 -12.92
CA ILE A 458 22.36 25.12 -12.08
C ILE A 458 22.16 26.47 -12.77
N LEU A 459 21.44 27.37 -12.11
CA LEU A 459 21.14 28.69 -12.63
C LEU A 459 22.31 29.66 -12.44
N ALA A 460 22.33 30.71 -13.26
CA ALA A 460 23.29 31.79 -13.18
C ALA A 460 23.17 32.59 -11.88
N ASN A 461 22.08 32.45 -11.11
CA ASN A 461 21.91 33.02 -9.77
C ASN A 461 22.54 32.16 -8.65
N GLY A 462 22.91 30.90 -8.93
CA GLY A 462 23.48 29.94 -7.99
C GLY A 462 22.50 28.90 -7.45
N ASP A 463 21.21 29.03 -7.76
CA ASP A 463 20.20 28.02 -7.45
C ASP A 463 20.52 26.72 -8.19
N THR A 464 20.38 25.61 -7.47
CA THR A 464 20.66 24.27 -7.95
C THR A 464 19.41 23.42 -7.81
N TRP A 465 18.79 23.06 -8.92
CA TRP A 465 17.60 22.22 -8.97
C TRP A 465 17.96 20.78 -9.31
N VAL A 466 17.35 19.83 -8.61
CA VAL A 466 17.54 18.38 -8.82
C VAL A 466 16.17 17.69 -8.82
N ALA A 467 15.88 16.97 -9.89
CA ALA A 467 14.73 16.08 -10.00
C ALA A 467 15.16 14.64 -9.69
N THR A 468 14.28 13.88 -9.05
CA THR A 468 14.53 12.48 -8.66
C THR A 468 13.26 11.63 -8.76
N ASP A 469 13.39 10.33 -8.47
CA ASP A 469 12.24 9.43 -8.29
C ASP A 469 11.32 9.83 -7.12
N GLY A 470 11.76 10.77 -6.28
CA GLY A 470 11.02 11.30 -5.13
C GLY A 470 10.46 12.71 -5.29
N GLY A 471 10.82 13.42 -6.36
CA GLY A 471 10.29 14.74 -6.70
C GLY A 471 11.36 15.80 -6.90
N MET A 472 11.01 17.06 -6.64
CA MET A 472 11.84 18.24 -6.89
C MET A 472 12.57 18.71 -5.63
N ASN A 473 13.85 19.05 -5.79
CA ASN A 473 14.72 19.57 -4.74
C ASN A 473 15.42 20.85 -5.22
N LEU A 474 15.51 21.83 -4.34
CA LEU A 474 16.29 23.06 -4.56
C LEU A 474 17.39 23.14 -3.52
N SER A 475 18.59 23.55 -3.95
CA SER A 475 19.60 24.12 -3.08
C SER A 475 20.00 25.52 -3.54
N THR A 476 19.97 26.50 -2.63
CA THR A 476 20.37 27.89 -2.94
C THR A 476 21.86 28.14 -2.70
N ASP A 477 22.61 27.13 -2.27
CA ASP A 477 24.04 27.22 -1.94
C ASP A 477 24.89 26.13 -2.61
N ASN A 478 24.36 25.45 -3.63
CA ASN A 478 25.00 24.32 -4.31
C ASN A 478 25.37 23.16 -3.36
N PHE A 479 24.43 22.82 -2.46
CA PHE A 479 24.49 21.73 -1.50
C PHE A 479 25.72 21.82 -0.57
N THR A 480 25.94 22.98 0.05
CA THR A 480 26.98 23.12 1.08
C THR A 480 26.42 22.94 2.50
N SER A 481 25.20 23.44 2.76
CA SER A 481 24.52 23.39 4.05
C SER A 481 23.08 22.91 3.93
N LEU A 482 22.64 22.10 4.91
CA LEU A 482 21.25 21.60 5.00
C LEU A 482 20.21 22.72 5.17
N ASN A 483 20.61 23.89 5.67
CA ASN A 483 19.71 25.03 5.87
C ASN A 483 19.24 25.67 4.55
N TYR A 484 19.92 25.36 3.45
CA TYR A 484 19.65 25.91 2.12
C TYR A 484 19.17 24.83 1.15
N HIS A 485 18.74 23.67 1.64
CA HIS A 485 18.12 22.61 0.86
C HIS A 485 16.63 22.52 1.18
N PHE A 486 15.83 22.42 0.12
CA PHE A 486 14.37 22.42 0.18
C PHE A 486 13.80 21.34 -0.75
N PRO A 487 13.11 20.32 -0.24
CA PRO A 487 12.20 19.51 -1.04
C PRO A 487 10.94 20.33 -1.34
N LEU A 488 10.61 20.51 -2.61
CA LEU A 488 9.59 21.47 -3.09
C LEU A 488 8.55 20.75 -3.94
N ASN A 489 7.63 20.06 -3.26
CA ASN A 489 6.78 19.03 -3.85
C ASN A 489 5.27 19.27 -3.64
N ASN A 490 4.90 20.37 -3.01
CA ASN A 490 3.51 20.68 -2.70
C ASN A 490 2.67 20.80 -3.99
N MET A 491 1.60 20.00 -4.06
CA MET A 491 0.70 19.83 -5.21
C MET A 491 1.35 19.24 -6.47
N LEU A 492 2.54 18.64 -6.37
CA LEU A 492 3.18 17.95 -7.50
C LEU A 492 2.45 16.64 -7.80
N VAL A 493 1.75 16.60 -8.94
CA VAL A 493 0.95 15.43 -9.37
C VAL A 493 1.82 14.45 -10.14
N GLY A 494 1.68 13.16 -9.80
CA GLY A 494 2.37 12.06 -10.49
C GLY A 494 2.67 10.84 -9.63
N SER A 495 2.20 10.82 -8.38
CA SER A 495 2.35 9.70 -7.45
C SER A 495 1.59 8.46 -7.98
N ASP A 496 2.30 7.35 -8.23
CA ASP A 496 1.70 6.13 -8.80
C ASP A 496 1.19 5.20 -7.69
N PHE A 497 -0.11 5.24 -7.43
CA PHE A 497 -0.75 4.45 -6.37
C PHE A 497 -0.94 3.00 -6.81
N TRP A 498 -0.06 2.12 -6.33
CA TRP A 498 -0.16 0.68 -6.57
C TRP A 498 -1.16 0.01 -5.64
N GLY A 499 -1.23 0.47 -4.40
CA GLY A 499 -2.31 0.18 -3.47
C GLY A 499 -3.37 1.28 -3.48
N PHE A 500 -4.45 1.07 -2.73
CA PHE A 500 -5.46 2.08 -2.40
C PHE A 500 -6.52 1.43 -1.51
N HIS A 501 -6.72 1.96 -0.31
CA HIS A 501 -7.88 1.65 0.53
C HIS A 501 -8.28 2.89 1.32
N GLN A 502 -9.53 2.94 1.76
CA GLN A 502 -10.06 4.07 2.52
C GLN A 502 -10.87 3.60 3.73
N GLY A 503 -11.04 4.50 4.70
CA GLY A 503 -11.95 4.32 5.82
C GLY A 503 -13.43 4.38 5.40
N TRP A 504 -14.30 4.05 6.35
CA TRP A 504 -15.75 4.06 6.15
C TRP A 504 -16.40 5.32 6.72
N ASN A 505 -16.21 5.56 8.02
CA ASN A 505 -16.70 6.74 8.73
C ASN A 505 -15.60 7.78 9.04
N GLU A 506 -14.35 7.36 8.90
CA GLU A 506 -13.15 8.17 9.08
C GLU A 506 -12.54 8.41 7.70
N ASP A 507 -12.27 9.66 7.35
CA ASP A 507 -11.72 10.02 6.05
C ASP A 507 -10.21 9.85 6.06
N LEU A 508 -9.83 8.57 6.01
CA LEU A 508 -8.45 8.12 6.01
C LEU A 508 -8.22 7.29 4.77
N ILE A 509 -7.17 7.60 4.03
CA ILE A 509 -6.74 6.89 2.83
C ILE A 509 -5.32 6.39 3.07
N VAL A 510 -5.07 5.14 2.70
CA VAL A 510 -3.72 4.56 2.71
C VAL A 510 -3.40 3.88 1.40
N SER A 511 -2.11 3.90 1.06
CA SER A 511 -1.61 3.28 -0.17
C SER A 511 -0.12 3.04 -0.11
N GLY A 512 0.32 1.92 -0.69
CA GLY A 512 1.68 1.77 -1.23
C GLY A 512 1.80 2.45 -2.60
N ARG A 513 2.91 3.13 -2.83
CA ARG A 513 3.17 3.92 -4.04
C ARG A 513 4.43 3.41 -4.73
N TYR A 514 4.40 3.35 -6.05
CA TYR A 514 5.60 3.06 -6.82
C TYR A 514 6.66 4.13 -6.54
N HIS A 515 7.91 3.70 -6.38
CA HIS A 515 9.08 4.51 -5.96
C HIS A 515 9.01 5.14 -4.56
N ASN A 516 7.82 5.54 -4.08
CA ASN A 516 7.69 6.45 -2.94
C ASN A 516 7.17 5.81 -1.65
N GLY A 517 7.10 4.48 -1.60
CA GLY A 517 6.70 3.75 -0.40
C GLY A 517 5.25 4.03 0.00
N ASN A 518 4.97 3.75 1.26
CA ASN A 518 3.63 3.84 1.83
C ASN A 518 3.27 5.26 2.26
N THR A 519 1.99 5.60 2.13
CA THR A 519 1.44 6.87 2.57
C THR A 519 0.11 6.73 3.31
N ALA A 520 -0.15 7.68 4.19
CA ALA A 520 -1.45 7.91 4.81
C ALA A 520 -1.89 9.37 4.59
N ILE A 521 -3.13 9.57 4.16
CA ILE A 521 -3.74 10.86 3.86
C ILE A 521 -5.05 10.95 4.62
N SER A 522 -5.35 12.08 5.25
CA SER A 522 -6.56 12.24 6.04
C SER A 522 -7.05 13.68 6.08
N ASP A 523 -8.36 13.88 6.26
CA ASP A 523 -8.95 15.20 6.48
C ASP A 523 -8.34 15.92 7.72
N PHE A 524 -8.08 15.17 8.79
CA PHE A 524 -7.44 15.68 10.01
C PHE A 524 -5.93 15.92 9.89
N TYR A 525 -5.34 15.69 8.72
CA TYR A 525 -3.97 16.10 8.39
C TYR A 525 -3.92 17.37 7.53
N GLY A 526 -5.07 17.91 7.12
CA GLY A 526 -5.13 19.02 6.18
C GLY A 526 -4.50 18.65 4.85
N ASP A 527 -3.61 19.49 4.34
CA ASP A 527 -2.92 19.23 3.06
C ASP A 527 -1.69 18.30 3.19
N LYS A 528 -1.41 17.78 4.38
CA LYS A 528 -0.24 16.93 4.64
C LYS A 528 -0.58 15.45 4.46
N ALA A 529 0.30 14.73 3.79
CA ALA A 529 0.33 13.28 3.73
C ALA A 529 1.53 12.76 4.54
N LEU A 530 1.41 11.58 5.15
CA LEU A 530 2.50 10.96 5.90
C LEU A 530 3.31 10.02 5.01
N ARG A 531 4.64 10.07 5.12
CA ARG A 531 5.56 9.04 4.63
C ARG A 531 5.65 7.92 5.66
N MET A 532 5.01 6.79 5.39
CA MET A 532 4.99 5.64 6.30
C MET A 532 6.24 4.74 6.17
N GLY A 533 7.08 4.97 5.15
CA GLY A 533 8.24 4.13 4.85
C GLY A 533 7.89 2.99 3.87
N GLY A 534 8.67 1.91 3.86
CA GLY A 534 8.41 0.75 2.99
C GLY A 534 8.98 0.90 1.59
N GLY A 535 8.68 -0.09 0.74
CA GLY A 535 9.20 -0.20 -0.62
C GLY A 535 8.11 -0.07 -1.69
N GLU A 536 8.34 -0.70 -2.83
CA GLU A 536 7.40 -0.71 -3.97
C GLU A 536 6.38 -1.85 -3.83
N SER A 537 5.57 -1.83 -2.76
CA SER A 537 4.52 -2.83 -2.52
C SER A 537 3.12 -2.25 -2.83
N PRO A 538 2.19 -2.99 -3.48
CA PRO A 538 0.83 -2.53 -3.81
C PRO A 538 -0.14 -2.50 -2.61
N THR A 539 0.35 -2.07 -1.45
CA THR A 539 -0.19 -2.37 -0.11
C THR A 539 -1.02 -1.22 0.50
N GLY A 540 -1.40 -1.37 1.76
CA GLY A 540 -2.12 -0.37 2.55
C GLY A 540 -3.62 -0.68 2.68
N TRP A 541 -4.06 -0.92 3.92
CA TRP A 541 -5.46 -1.11 4.28
C TRP A 541 -5.81 -0.42 5.59
N VAL A 542 -6.96 0.27 5.61
CA VAL A 542 -7.59 0.76 6.84
C VAL A 542 -8.40 -0.36 7.49
N LEU A 543 -8.24 -0.56 8.81
CA LEU A 543 -9.13 -1.42 9.59
C LEU A 543 -10.40 -0.66 9.91
N GLN A 544 -11.43 -0.84 9.07
CA GLN A 544 -12.68 -0.11 9.23
C GLN A 544 -13.32 -0.45 10.58
N GLY A 545 -13.82 0.56 11.28
CA GLY A 545 -14.39 0.41 12.63
C GLY A 545 -13.37 0.49 13.78
N LYS A 546 -12.07 0.63 13.45
CA LYS A 546 -11.00 0.88 14.41
C LYS A 546 -10.20 2.13 13.99
N SER A 547 -10.55 3.28 14.56
CA SER A 547 -10.01 4.59 14.16
C SER A 547 -8.48 4.60 14.09
N ARG A 548 -7.93 5.13 12.99
CA ARG A 548 -6.49 5.31 12.71
C ARG A 548 -5.65 4.02 12.65
N HIS A 549 -6.27 2.85 12.65
CA HIS A 549 -5.55 1.58 12.55
C HIS A 549 -5.38 1.20 11.08
N VAL A 550 -4.13 1.06 10.66
CA VAL A 550 -3.77 0.75 9.28
C VAL A 550 -2.70 -0.32 9.22
N VAL A 551 -2.69 -1.08 8.13
CA VAL A 551 -1.75 -2.18 7.93
C VAL A 551 -1.11 -2.10 6.54
N PHE A 552 0.17 -2.45 6.48
CA PHE A 552 0.98 -2.52 5.27
C PHE A 552 1.83 -3.79 5.35
N ASP A 553 1.76 -4.64 4.33
CA ASP A 553 2.46 -5.93 4.28
C ASP A 553 3.98 -5.83 4.40
N ASP A 554 4.58 -4.74 3.91
CA ASP A 554 6.02 -4.49 3.91
C ASP A 554 6.51 -3.66 5.11
N LEU A 555 5.62 -3.32 6.06
CA LEU A 555 5.97 -2.62 7.32
C LEU A 555 5.79 -3.48 8.58
N GLY A 556 5.59 -4.79 8.43
CA GLY A 556 5.44 -5.71 9.57
C GLY A 556 4.12 -5.50 10.31
N SER A 557 4.14 -5.24 11.61
CA SER A 557 2.93 -5.01 12.42
C SER A 557 2.07 -3.83 11.90
N GLY A 558 0.81 -3.75 12.34
CA GLY A 558 -0.10 -2.64 12.07
C GLY A 558 0.26 -1.36 12.83
N TRP A 559 -0.16 -0.21 12.31
CA TRP A 559 0.14 1.14 12.81
C TRP A 559 -1.11 1.80 13.38
N ILE A 560 -0.96 2.46 14.54
CA ILE A 560 -1.93 3.44 15.05
C ILE A 560 -1.40 4.82 14.67
N LEU A 561 -1.97 5.39 13.61
CA LEU A 561 -1.52 6.67 13.05
C LEU A 561 -1.71 7.83 14.04
N PRO A 562 -0.90 8.90 13.99
CA PRO A 562 -1.07 10.05 14.87
C PRO A 562 -2.41 10.77 14.65
N LYS A 563 -2.82 11.62 15.60
CA LYS A 563 -4.03 12.44 15.45
C LYS A 563 -3.84 13.65 14.53
N THR A 564 -2.59 14.05 14.32
CA THR A 564 -2.19 15.18 13.47
C THR A 564 -0.95 14.76 12.68
N ALA A 565 -0.67 15.38 11.54
CA ALA A 565 0.46 14.98 10.69
C ALA A 565 1.84 15.21 11.36
N GLU A 566 1.89 16.05 12.40
CA GLU A 566 3.11 16.38 13.14
C GLU A 566 3.23 15.65 14.48
N GLY A 567 2.14 15.01 14.92
CA GLY A 567 2.07 14.29 16.18
C GLY A 567 2.85 12.98 16.14
N LEU A 568 3.23 12.50 17.33
CA LEU A 568 3.86 11.20 17.51
C LEU A 568 2.91 10.07 17.10
N VAL A 569 3.47 9.06 16.44
CA VAL A 569 2.78 7.77 16.23
C VAL A 569 2.26 7.25 17.56
N GLU A 570 0.98 6.82 17.60
CA GLU A 570 0.33 6.43 18.84
C GLU A 570 0.53 4.95 19.21
N GLY A 571 1.08 4.14 18.32
CA GLY A 571 1.48 2.77 18.64
C GLY A 571 1.48 1.81 17.46
N ARG A 572 1.69 0.53 17.80
CA ARG A 572 1.70 -0.60 16.88
C ARG A 572 0.70 -1.64 17.38
N PHE A 573 0.17 -2.47 16.49
CA PHE A 573 -0.69 -3.59 16.86
C PHE A 573 -0.43 -4.78 15.93
N GLN A 574 -0.78 -5.98 16.37
CA GLN A 574 -0.51 -7.18 15.59
C GLN A 574 -1.46 -7.32 14.40
N PHE A 575 -0.89 -7.66 13.24
CA PHE A 575 -1.65 -8.09 12.07
C PHE A 575 -0.87 -9.21 11.39
N SER A 576 -1.40 -10.43 11.41
CA SER A 576 -0.58 -11.64 11.19
C SER A 576 -0.70 -12.25 9.78
N LYS A 577 -1.64 -11.80 8.94
CA LYS A 577 -1.82 -12.35 7.58
C LYS A 577 -2.23 -11.29 6.57
N TYR A 578 -1.56 -11.28 5.42
CA TYR A 578 -1.73 -10.26 4.38
C TYR A 578 -2.36 -10.81 3.10
N PRO A 579 -3.11 -9.98 2.34
CA PRO A 579 -3.66 -10.40 1.05
C PRO A 579 -2.60 -10.75 0.02
N ASN A 580 -3.02 -11.49 -1.00
CA ASN A 580 -2.23 -11.73 -2.19
C ASN A 580 -1.91 -10.44 -2.95
N MET A 581 -0.62 -10.24 -3.23
CA MET A 581 -0.09 -9.09 -3.95
C MET A 581 0.70 -9.53 -5.18
N ASP A 582 0.39 -8.95 -6.33
CA ASP A 582 1.17 -9.10 -7.56
C ASP A 582 1.83 -7.74 -7.86
N ALA A 583 3.07 -7.74 -8.36
CA ALA A 583 3.78 -6.49 -8.66
C ALA A 583 3.01 -5.70 -9.74
N TYR A 584 2.57 -4.49 -9.39
CA TYR A 584 1.63 -3.63 -10.11
C TYR A 584 0.14 -3.98 -9.91
N GLY A 585 -0.50 -3.31 -8.93
CA GLY A 585 -1.92 -3.17 -8.49
C GLY A 585 -3.14 -3.81 -9.20
N ALA A 586 -3.01 -4.49 -10.34
CA ALA A 586 -4.10 -5.05 -11.11
C ALA A 586 -4.62 -6.40 -10.58
N LEU A 587 -3.79 -7.21 -9.93
CA LEU A 587 -4.08 -8.60 -9.57
C LEU A 587 -3.99 -8.89 -8.07
N ARG A 588 -4.30 -7.88 -7.23
CA ARG A 588 -4.30 -8.06 -5.78
C ARG A 588 -5.67 -8.45 -5.23
N SER A 589 -5.60 -9.33 -4.23
CA SER A 589 -6.67 -9.60 -3.26
C SER A 589 -6.83 -8.41 -2.31
N ASN A 590 -7.76 -8.51 -1.36
CA ASN A 590 -8.15 -7.42 -0.49
C ASN A 590 -8.36 -7.87 0.97
N VAL A 591 -8.50 -6.89 1.85
CA VAL A 591 -9.04 -7.05 3.21
C VAL A 591 -10.49 -6.56 3.16
N ALA A 592 -11.46 -7.38 3.57
CA ALA A 592 -12.85 -6.95 3.70
C ALA A 592 -13.31 -7.07 5.16
N THR A 593 -14.08 -6.09 5.63
CA THR A 593 -14.65 -6.11 6.98
C THR A 593 -16.06 -6.69 6.93
N HIS A 594 -16.42 -7.53 7.89
CA HIS A 594 -17.75 -8.10 7.95
C HIS A 594 -18.83 -7.00 8.10
N PRO A 595 -19.92 -7.03 7.33
CA PRO A 595 -20.93 -5.97 7.34
C PRO A 595 -21.55 -5.66 8.70
N TYR A 596 -21.65 -6.66 9.59
CA TYR A 596 -22.20 -6.49 10.95
C TYR A 596 -21.15 -6.47 12.07
N TYR A 597 -19.92 -6.93 11.81
CA TYR A 597 -18.92 -7.19 12.85
C TYR A 597 -17.57 -6.56 12.49
N SER A 598 -17.24 -5.38 13.03
CA SER A 598 -16.01 -4.66 12.66
C SER A 598 -14.73 -5.40 13.04
N GLY A 599 -14.77 -6.20 14.10
CA GLY A 599 -13.65 -7.05 14.54
C GLY A 599 -13.43 -8.28 13.66
N GLN A 600 -14.37 -8.59 12.75
CA GLN A 600 -14.27 -9.73 11.85
C GLN A 600 -13.78 -9.30 10.46
N LEU A 601 -12.59 -9.77 10.09
CA LEU A 601 -11.93 -9.41 8.84
C LEU A 601 -11.73 -10.66 7.97
N TYR A 602 -11.81 -10.47 6.67
CA TYR A 602 -11.52 -11.50 5.69
C TYR A 602 -10.31 -11.09 4.86
N VAL A 603 -9.45 -12.07 4.55
CA VAL A 603 -8.24 -11.88 3.74
C VAL A 603 -8.10 -13.04 2.76
N GLY A 604 -7.98 -12.74 1.47
CA GLY A 604 -7.61 -13.74 0.47
C GLY A 604 -6.10 -13.82 0.34
N SER A 605 -5.51 -14.92 0.82
CA SER A 605 -4.07 -15.15 0.88
C SER A 605 -3.74 -16.56 0.38
N ASP A 606 -2.74 -16.66 -0.48
CA ASP A 606 -2.44 -17.83 -1.29
C ASP A 606 -3.67 -18.33 -2.04
N ASN A 607 -3.96 -19.62 -1.99
CA ASN A 607 -5.15 -20.24 -2.56
C ASN A 607 -6.32 -20.29 -1.56
N ALA A 608 -6.34 -19.50 -0.49
CA ALA A 608 -7.35 -19.61 0.55
C ALA A 608 -7.97 -18.27 0.97
N LEU A 609 -9.22 -18.34 1.43
CA LEU A 609 -9.86 -17.26 2.18
C LEU A 609 -9.63 -17.51 3.67
N TRP A 610 -9.20 -16.49 4.39
CA TRP A 610 -8.92 -16.50 5.82
C TRP A 610 -9.84 -15.53 6.54
N ILE A 611 -10.17 -15.86 7.79
CA ILE A 611 -11.04 -15.06 8.64
C ILE A 611 -10.33 -14.75 9.97
N SER A 612 -10.39 -13.49 10.38
CA SER A 612 -10.03 -13.04 11.72
C SER A 612 -11.28 -12.61 12.46
N LYS A 613 -11.30 -12.75 13.80
CA LYS A 613 -12.36 -12.27 14.69
C LYS A 613 -11.86 -11.26 15.74
N ASP A 614 -10.64 -10.75 15.55
CA ASP A 614 -9.91 -9.93 16.51
C ASP A 614 -9.11 -8.80 15.83
N PHE A 615 -9.68 -8.22 14.75
CA PHE A 615 -9.04 -7.16 13.95
C PHE A 615 -7.69 -7.56 13.32
N GLY A 616 -7.56 -8.82 12.94
CA GLY A 616 -6.43 -9.37 12.20
C GLY A 616 -5.25 -9.79 13.07
N ALA A 617 -5.41 -9.83 14.40
CA ALA A 617 -4.37 -10.36 15.27
C ALA A 617 -4.18 -11.86 14.97
N THR A 618 -5.25 -12.65 14.91
CA THR A 618 -5.24 -14.07 14.51
C THR A 618 -6.09 -14.30 13.25
N PHE A 619 -5.75 -15.31 12.46
CA PHE A 619 -6.49 -15.71 11.26
C PHE A 619 -6.66 -17.23 11.19
N ASP A 620 -7.89 -17.67 11.00
CA ASP A 620 -8.24 -19.06 10.71
C ASP A 620 -8.44 -19.23 9.19
N LYS A 621 -8.00 -20.36 8.64
CA LYS A 621 -8.31 -20.70 7.25
C LYS A 621 -9.79 -21.04 7.17
N LEU A 622 -10.53 -20.30 6.36
CA LEU A 622 -11.97 -20.50 6.19
C LEU A 622 -12.26 -21.50 5.07
N TYR A 623 -11.62 -21.32 3.91
CA TYR A 623 -11.80 -22.21 2.76
C TYR A 623 -10.56 -22.18 1.86
N GLU A 624 -10.21 -23.33 1.27
CA GLU A 624 -9.09 -23.47 0.34
C GLU A 624 -9.60 -23.79 -1.06
N PHE A 625 -9.11 -23.05 -2.05
CA PHE A 625 -9.42 -23.15 -3.46
C PHE A 625 -8.29 -23.87 -4.23
N GLU A 626 -8.57 -24.21 -5.48
CA GLU A 626 -7.62 -24.86 -6.37
C GLU A 626 -6.49 -23.93 -6.83
N GLU A 627 -6.72 -22.62 -6.78
CA GLU A 627 -5.80 -21.58 -7.26
C GLU A 627 -5.88 -20.31 -6.39
N ARG A 628 -4.95 -19.38 -6.64
CA ARG A 628 -4.79 -18.13 -5.88
C ARG A 628 -6.06 -17.28 -5.84
N VAL A 629 -6.42 -16.78 -4.65
CA VAL A 629 -7.53 -15.81 -4.49
C VAL A 629 -7.11 -14.45 -5.05
N ARG A 630 -7.92 -13.89 -5.96
CA ARG A 630 -7.64 -12.61 -6.63
C ARG A 630 -8.46 -11.44 -6.11
N TYR A 631 -9.74 -11.64 -5.85
CA TYR A 631 -10.62 -10.59 -5.36
C TYR A 631 -11.84 -11.22 -4.71
N PHE A 632 -12.39 -10.57 -3.70
CA PHE A 632 -13.66 -11.00 -3.11
C PHE A 632 -14.40 -9.82 -2.49
N ASP A 633 -15.70 -9.99 -2.32
CA ASP A 633 -16.54 -9.02 -1.62
C ASP A 633 -17.68 -9.75 -0.88
N ILE A 634 -18.22 -9.09 0.15
CA ILE A 634 -19.23 -9.64 1.06
C ILE A 634 -20.51 -8.83 0.91
N SER A 635 -21.65 -9.49 0.69
CA SER A 635 -22.91 -8.77 0.52
C SER A 635 -23.36 -8.11 1.82
N THR A 636 -23.69 -6.82 1.75
CA THR A 636 -24.29 -6.08 2.87
C THR A 636 -25.78 -6.34 3.03
N ALA A 637 -26.44 -6.83 1.98
CA ALA A 637 -27.82 -7.31 2.03
C ALA A 637 -27.91 -8.62 2.84
N ASN A 638 -27.00 -9.56 2.58
CA ASN A 638 -26.86 -10.82 3.33
C ASN A 638 -25.37 -11.21 3.50
N PRO A 639 -24.77 -11.00 4.69
CA PRO A 639 -23.34 -11.29 4.91
C PRO A 639 -22.93 -12.76 4.80
N ASP A 640 -23.87 -13.70 4.79
CA ASP A 640 -23.56 -15.11 4.50
C ASP A 640 -23.17 -15.31 3.02
N VAL A 641 -23.51 -14.36 2.15
CA VAL A 641 -23.17 -14.40 0.73
C VAL A 641 -21.83 -13.72 0.47
N ILE A 642 -20.85 -14.52 0.07
CA ILE A 642 -19.49 -14.09 -0.30
C ILE A 642 -19.22 -14.49 -1.74
N TYR A 643 -18.74 -13.55 -2.56
CA TYR A 643 -18.27 -13.84 -3.90
C TYR A 643 -16.75 -13.74 -3.97
N VAL A 644 -16.12 -14.65 -4.70
CA VAL A 644 -14.65 -14.74 -4.80
C VAL A 644 -14.24 -15.00 -6.25
N ASP A 645 -13.37 -14.16 -6.81
CA ASP A 645 -12.66 -14.41 -8.07
C ASP A 645 -11.38 -15.20 -7.78
N ILE A 646 -11.26 -16.35 -8.44
CA ILE A 646 -10.13 -17.27 -8.33
C ILE A 646 -9.31 -17.24 -9.62
N ASN A 647 -8.00 -17.07 -9.49
CA ASN A 647 -7.07 -17.00 -10.61
C ASN A 647 -7.26 -18.16 -11.60
N GLY A 648 -7.49 -17.85 -12.87
CA GLY A 648 -7.68 -18.87 -13.91
C GLY A 648 -8.93 -19.76 -13.74
N LYS A 649 -9.77 -19.56 -12.71
CA LYS A 649 -10.98 -20.37 -12.46
C LYS A 649 -12.29 -19.56 -12.52
N GLY A 650 -12.26 -18.26 -12.25
CA GLY A 650 -13.44 -17.40 -12.30
C GLY A 650 -14.16 -17.27 -10.95
N LEU A 651 -15.46 -16.98 -11.03
CA LEU A 651 -16.26 -16.59 -9.87
C LEU A 651 -16.78 -17.80 -9.07
N TYR A 652 -16.67 -17.72 -7.75
CA TYR A 652 -17.29 -18.62 -6.78
C TYR A 652 -18.24 -17.83 -5.89
N ARG A 653 -19.25 -18.50 -5.34
CA ARG A 653 -20.20 -17.95 -4.37
C ARG A 653 -20.33 -18.89 -3.18
N SER A 654 -20.33 -18.32 -1.99
CA SER A 654 -20.81 -18.97 -0.76
C SER A 654 -22.18 -18.41 -0.39
N ASP A 655 -23.00 -19.23 0.27
CA ASP A 655 -24.29 -18.86 0.86
C ASP A 655 -24.35 -19.18 2.38
N ASP A 656 -23.20 -19.47 2.98
CA ASP A 656 -23.05 -19.96 4.36
C ASP A 656 -21.91 -19.28 5.14
N GLY A 657 -21.57 -18.05 4.75
CA GLY A 657 -20.53 -17.25 5.41
C GLY A 657 -19.11 -17.66 5.06
N GLY A 658 -18.93 -18.38 3.95
CA GLY A 658 -17.65 -18.84 3.40
C GLY A 658 -17.26 -20.25 3.81
N GLN A 659 -18.15 -21.03 4.45
CA GLN A 659 -17.86 -22.42 4.83
C GLN A 659 -17.80 -23.34 3.60
N THR A 660 -18.65 -23.10 2.61
CA THR A 660 -18.63 -23.79 1.32
C THR A 660 -18.75 -22.81 0.16
N PHE A 661 -18.14 -23.17 -0.98
CA PHE A 661 -18.18 -22.36 -2.19
C PHE A 661 -18.62 -23.17 -3.41
N VAL A 662 -19.50 -22.59 -4.21
CA VAL A 662 -19.96 -23.13 -5.49
C VAL A 662 -19.42 -22.28 -6.62
N ARG A 663 -18.69 -22.90 -7.55
CA ARG A 663 -18.22 -22.24 -8.77
C ARG A 663 -19.42 -21.83 -9.63
N LYS A 664 -19.40 -20.59 -10.13
CA LYS A 664 -20.45 -20.02 -10.97
C LYS A 664 -20.05 -20.01 -12.43
N ASN A 665 -21.06 -19.98 -13.31
CA ASN A 665 -20.82 -19.83 -14.73
C ASN A 665 -20.28 -18.44 -15.01
N LEU A 666 -19.28 -18.36 -15.88
CA LEU A 666 -18.84 -17.10 -16.44
C LEU A 666 -19.69 -16.76 -17.66
N PHE A 667 -19.69 -15.48 -18.04
CA PHE A 667 -20.32 -15.01 -19.26
C PHE A 667 -19.59 -15.54 -20.52
N GLU A 668 -20.28 -15.55 -21.65
CA GLU A 668 -19.83 -16.19 -22.91
C GLU A 668 -18.49 -15.61 -23.40
N GLY A 669 -17.54 -16.48 -23.78
CA GLY A 669 -16.22 -16.08 -24.31
C GLY A 669 -15.12 -15.88 -23.26
N ILE A 670 -15.43 -15.93 -21.97
CA ILE A 670 -14.44 -15.80 -20.90
C ILE A 670 -13.98 -17.16 -20.37
N LYS A 671 -12.67 -17.38 -20.41
CA LYS A 671 -11.97 -18.48 -19.73
C LYS A 671 -11.14 -17.90 -18.59
N GLY A 672 -11.31 -18.44 -17.38
CA GLY A 672 -10.51 -18.07 -16.20
C GLY A 672 -11.01 -16.86 -15.40
N GLY A 673 -10.23 -16.44 -14.39
CA GLY A 673 -10.51 -15.27 -13.51
C GLY A 673 -10.36 -13.91 -14.20
N ASP A 674 -9.97 -12.86 -13.46
CA ASP A 674 -9.79 -11.46 -13.92
C ASP A 674 -11.05 -10.58 -13.91
N ILE A 675 -11.99 -10.94 -13.04
CA ILE A 675 -13.27 -10.25 -12.93
C ILE A 675 -13.20 -9.25 -11.78
N ARG A 676 -13.55 -7.99 -12.05
CA ARG A 676 -13.97 -7.07 -11.00
C ARG A 676 -15.48 -7.01 -10.98
N PHE A 677 -16.04 -7.12 -9.79
CA PHE A 677 -17.47 -7.07 -9.58
C PHE A 677 -17.83 -6.20 -8.39
N VAL A 678 -19.07 -5.72 -8.41
CA VAL A 678 -19.72 -5.01 -7.30
C VAL A 678 -21.07 -5.67 -7.02
N ILE A 679 -21.41 -5.83 -5.75
CA ILE A 679 -22.65 -6.47 -5.29
C ILE A 679 -23.68 -5.39 -5.00
N SER A 680 -24.94 -5.60 -5.41
CA SER A 680 -26.02 -4.69 -5.05
C SER A 680 -26.15 -4.58 -3.52
N PRO A 681 -26.23 -3.35 -2.96
CA PRO A 681 -26.50 -3.17 -1.54
C PRO A 681 -27.92 -3.60 -1.13
N TYR A 682 -28.82 -3.83 -2.11
CA TYR A 682 -30.21 -4.22 -1.87
C TYR A 682 -30.45 -5.73 -2.02
N ASN A 683 -29.69 -6.41 -2.89
CA ASN A 683 -29.92 -7.82 -3.20
C ASN A 683 -28.61 -8.58 -3.48
N CYS A 684 -28.31 -9.60 -2.67
CA CYS A 684 -27.10 -10.43 -2.78
C CYS A 684 -27.03 -11.29 -4.06
N ASP A 685 -28.13 -11.45 -4.80
CA ASP A 685 -28.16 -12.14 -6.09
C ASP A 685 -27.89 -11.23 -7.29
N VAL A 686 -27.82 -9.91 -7.06
CA VAL A 686 -27.57 -8.93 -8.13
C VAL A 686 -26.11 -8.47 -8.09
N LEU A 687 -25.40 -8.67 -9.20
CA LEU A 687 -24.02 -8.23 -9.37
C LEU A 687 -23.83 -7.59 -10.74
N TYR A 688 -22.87 -6.66 -10.77
CA TYR A 688 -22.33 -6.09 -11.98
C TYR A 688 -20.85 -6.46 -12.06
N ALA A 689 -20.42 -6.95 -13.21
CA ALA A 689 -19.07 -7.45 -13.40
C ALA A 689 -18.47 -6.92 -14.70
N SER A 690 -17.16 -6.70 -14.70
CA SER A 690 -16.37 -6.38 -15.89
C SER A 690 -15.09 -7.20 -15.89
N ARG A 691 -14.60 -7.54 -17.08
CA ARG A 691 -13.27 -8.13 -17.20
C ARG A 691 -12.21 -7.03 -17.19
N THR A 692 -11.18 -7.20 -16.36
CA THR A 692 -10.18 -6.15 -16.12
C THR A 692 -8.87 -6.33 -16.84
N GLN A 693 -8.72 -7.48 -17.49
CA GLN A 693 -7.63 -7.85 -18.37
C GLN A 693 -8.21 -8.71 -19.49
N ASP A 694 -7.81 -8.44 -20.72
CA ASP A 694 -7.99 -9.36 -21.84
C ASP A 694 -7.30 -8.84 -23.09
N ALA A 695 -6.96 -9.78 -23.97
CA ALA A 695 -6.64 -9.54 -25.38
C ALA A 695 -7.53 -8.44 -26.00
N TRP A 696 -7.01 -7.67 -26.95
CA TRP A 696 -7.71 -6.54 -27.63
C TRP A 696 -9.03 -6.94 -28.35
N ASN A 697 -10.06 -7.28 -27.57
CA ASN A 697 -11.36 -7.83 -27.97
C ASN A 697 -12.51 -7.05 -27.30
N SER A 698 -13.77 -7.49 -27.48
CA SER A 698 -14.94 -6.79 -26.92
C SER A 698 -15.15 -6.99 -25.42
N ALA A 699 -14.68 -8.11 -24.82
CA ALA A 699 -15.00 -8.48 -23.44
C ALA A 699 -14.45 -7.50 -22.40
N ARG A 700 -13.30 -6.86 -22.69
CA ARG A 700 -12.68 -5.83 -21.84
C ARG A 700 -13.46 -4.50 -21.80
N SER A 701 -14.46 -4.37 -22.67
CA SER A 701 -15.29 -3.17 -22.87
C SER A 701 -16.74 -3.42 -22.43
N GLU A 702 -17.04 -4.58 -21.86
CA GLU A 702 -18.39 -5.01 -21.51
C GLU A 702 -18.62 -4.99 -20.00
N VAL A 703 -19.82 -4.56 -19.61
CA VAL A 703 -20.34 -4.73 -18.25
C VAL A 703 -21.44 -5.78 -18.32
N TYR A 704 -21.33 -6.79 -17.47
CA TYR A 704 -22.29 -7.88 -17.35
C TYR A 704 -23.10 -7.71 -16.09
N LYS A 705 -24.37 -8.09 -16.16
CA LYS A 705 -25.28 -8.12 -15.02
C LYS A 705 -25.79 -9.53 -14.79
N THR A 706 -25.89 -9.92 -13.52
CA THR A 706 -26.64 -11.10 -13.09
C THR A 706 -27.69 -10.68 -12.08
N THR A 707 -28.80 -11.40 -12.04
CA THR A 707 -29.89 -11.24 -11.05
C THR A 707 -30.19 -12.55 -10.32
N ASN A 708 -29.35 -13.58 -10.52
CA ASN A 708 -29.48 -14.91 -9.93
C ASN A 708 -28.13 -15.41 -9.39
N GLY A 709 -27.32 -14.47 -8.91
CA GLY A 709 -26.03 -14.67 -8.25
C GLY A 709 -25.03 -15.47 -9.06
N GLY A 710 -24.89 -15.10 -10.34
CA GLY A 710 -23.88 -15.62 -11.26
C GLY A 710 -24.26 -16.95 -11.93
N THR A 711 -25.51 -17.40 -11.81
CA THR A 711 -25.96 -18.61 -12.53
C THR A 711 -26.07 -18.35 -14.03
N SER A 712 -26.54 -17.16 -14.40
CA SER A 712 -26.54 -16.63 -15.76
C SER A 712 -26.24 -15.14 -15.77
N TRP A 713 -25.74 -14.65 -16.91
CA TRP A 713 -25.33 -13.27 -17.10
C TRP A 713 -25.92 -12.72 -18.40
N GLU A 714 -26.23 -11.43 -18.40
CA GLU A 714 -26.54 -10.67 -19.61
C GLU A 714 -25.46 -9.61 -19.84
N VAL A 715 -25.16 -9.32 -21.11
CA VAL A 715 -24.38 -8.13 -21.47
C VAL A 715 -25.25 -6.92 -21.16
N TRP A 716 -24.96 -6.26 -20.05
CA TRP A 716 -25.68 -5.06 -19.66
C TRP A 716 -25.27 -3.89 -20.54
N SER A 717 -23.99 -3.83 -20.97
CA SER A 717 -23.45 -2.77 -21.84
C SER A 717 -22.16 -3.17 -22.55
N ASN A 718 -21.88 -2.52 -23.69
CA ASN A 718 -20.64 -2.64 -24.45
C ASN A 718 -20.17 -1.23 -24.89
N PHE A 719 -18.96 -0.83 -24.51
CA PHE A 719 -18.36 0.48 -24.82
C PHE A 719 -17.52 0.51 -26.10
N GLY A 720 -17.58 -0.56 -26.91
CA GLY A 720 -16.76 -0.76 -28.10
C GLY A 720 -15.34 -1.20 -27.77
N SER A 721 -14.73 -1.97 -28.68
CA SER A 721 -13.45 -2.69 -28.49
C SER A 721 -12.23 -1.82 -28.17
N GLU A 722 -12.34 -0.48 -28.23
CA GLU A 722 -11.27 0.46 -27.89
C GLU A 722 -11.23 0.82 -26.39
N THR A 723 -12.26 0.46 -25.62
CA THR A 723 -12.42 0.84 -24.21
C THR A 723 -11.92 -0.27 -23.28
N LEU A 724 -11.13 0.06 -22.26
CA LEU A 724 -10.81 -0.86 -21.16
C LEU A 724 -11.48 -0.40 -19.87
N ILE A 725 -12.42 -1.19 -19.36
CA ILE A 725 -12.99 -1.00 -18.03
C ILE A 725 -12.02 -1.58 -17.02
N LYS A 726 -11.51 -0.73 -16.13
CA LYS A 726 -10.54 -1.15 -15.11
C LYS A 726 -11.20 -1.66 -13.85
N THR A 727 -12.25 -1.01 -13.40
CA THR A 727 -12.99 -1.37 -12.19
C THR A 727 -14.38 -0.76 -12.24
N LEU A 728 -15.26 -1.27 -11.37
CA LEU A 728 -16.60 -0.76 -11.14
C LEU A 728 -16.71 -0.17 -9.73
N ALA A 729 -17.66 0.73 -9.54
CA ALA A 729 -18.13 1.15 -8.22
C ALA A 729 -19.66 1.17 -8.23
N ILE A 730 -20.30 0.96 -7.08
CA ILE A 730 -21.76 0.95 -6.97
C ILE A 730 -22.23 1.93 -5.91
N GLN A 731 -23.38 2.53 -6.17
CA GLN A 731 -24.03 3.48 -5.30
C GLN A 731 -25.54 3.16 -5.18
N PRO A 732 -26.13 3.27 -3.97
CA PRO A 732 -27.58 3.31 -3.80
C PRO A 732 -28.17 4.65 -4.27
N THR A 733 -29.42 4.64 -4.73
CA THR A 733 -30.11 5.83 -5.26
C THR A 733 -31.34 6.21 -4.44
N SER A 734 -31.86 7.41 -4.69
CA SER A 734 -33.06 7.94 -4.02
C SER A 734 -34.32 7.08 -4.20
N ASP A 735 -34.47 6.40 -5.34
CA ASP A 735 -35.60 5.52 -5.68
C ASP A 735 -35.33 4.03 -5.42
N GLY A 736 -34.27 3.70 -4.67
CA GLY A 736 -33.99 2.32 -4.24
C GLY A 736 -33.42 1.42 -5.33
N LYS A 737 -32.67 1.97 -6.28
CA LYS A 737 -32.00 1.24 -7.36
C LYS A 737 -30.48 1.32 -7.27
N ASP A 738 -29.82 0.42 -7.99
CA ASP A 738 -28.36 0.44 -8.16
C ASP A 738 -27.94 1.49 -9.20
N LEU A 739 -26.92 2.28 -8.89
CA LEU A 739 -26.19 3.11 -9.84
C LEU A 739 -24.75 2.62 -9.90
N VAL A 740 -24.30 2.26 -11.10
CA VAL A 740 -22.98 1.66 -11.32
C VAL A 740 -22.11 2.63 -12.09
N TYR A 741 -20.89 2.82 -11.61
CA TYR A 741 -19.83 3.55 -12.30
C TYR A 741 -18.91 2.57 -13.03
N ALA A 742 -18.57 2.90 -14.27
CA ALA A 742 -17.52 2.25 -15.04
C ALA A 742 -16.31 3.19 -15.11
N ILE A 743 -15.18 2.75 -14.56
CA ILE A 743 -13.92 3.49 -14.57
C ILE A 743 -13.09 2.99 -15.75
N ILE A 744 -12.84 3.88 -16.71
CA ILE A 744 -12.20 3.57 -17.98
C ILE A 744 -10.74 4.04 -17.93
N ASN A 745 -9.82 3.14 -18.30
CA ASN A 745 -8.39 3.43 -18.30
C ASN A 745 -7.87 3.91 -19.66
N THR A 746 -6.81 4.71 -19.60
CA THR A 746 -5.99 5.13 -20.74
C THR A 746 -5.13 3.96 -21.24
N VAL A 747 -5.72 3.01 -21.99
CA VAL A 747 -5.00 1.88 -22.61
C VAL A 747 -5.13 1.91 -24.13
N GLY A 748 -4.04 1.63 -24.86
CA GLY A 748 -3.92 1.96 -26.28
C GLY A 748 -4.15 3.43 -26.58
N PHE A 749 -3.90 4.28 -25.56
CA PHE A 749 -3.83 5.74 -25.66
C PHE A 749 -5.15 6.43 -26.03
N VAL A 750 -6.27 5.84 -25.61
CA VAL A 750 -7.55 6.55 -25.47
C VAL A 750 -7.56 7.38 -24.18
N SER A 751 -8.42 8.39 -24.07
CA SER A 751 -8.58 9.15 -22.82
C SER A 751 -9.17 8.28 -21.71
N GLY A 752 -8.58 8.34 -20.52
CA GLY A 752 -9.23 7.87 -19.30
C GLY A 752 -10.53 8.63 -19.04
N ASP A 753 -11.55 7.94 -18.52
CA ASP A 753 -12.90 8.47 -18.40
C ASP A 753 -13.67 7.76 -17.27
N VAL A 754 -14.75 8.37 -16.80
CA VAL A 754 -15.69 7.75 -15.86
C VAL A 754 -17.09 7.91 -16.40
N LYS A 755 -17.88 6.85 -16.35
CA LYS A 755 -19.28 6.88 -16.76
C LYS A 755 -20.14 6.24 -15.69
N TYR A 756 -21.40 6.61 -15.62
CA TYR A 756 -22.36 5.91 -14.77
C TYR A 756 -23.64 5.54 -15.51
N ARG A 757 -24.31 4.52 -14.98
CA ARG A 757 -25.64 4.09 -15.41
C ARG A 757 -26.43 3.61 -14.21
N LYS A 758 -27.69 4.01 -14.17
CA LYS A 758 -28.66 3.58 -13.16
C LYS A 758 -29.45 2.38 -13.67
N ASP A 759 -29.73 1.42 -12.81
CA ASP A 759 -30.49 0.24 -13.17
C ASP A 759 -31.94 0.59 -13.54
N GLY A 760 -32.47 -0.08 -14.56
CA GLY A 760 -33.82 0.18 -15.08
C GLY A 760 -33.99 1.48 -15.87
N ASP A 761 -32.98 2.34 -15.95
CA ASP A 761 -32.97 3.47 -16.89
C ASP A 761 -32.66 2.97 -18.32
N ASN A 762 -32.71 3.89 -19.30
CA ASN A 762 -32.38 3.58 -20.69
C ASN A 762 -30.99 2.90 -20.83
N THR A 763 -30.71 2.35 -22.02
CA THR A 763 -29.45 1.62 -22.26
C THR A 763 -28.19 2.50 -22.31
N ASN A 764 -28.30 3.82 -22.17
CA ASN A 764 -27.17 4.73 -22.35
C ASN A 764 -26.47 5.04 -21.03
N TRP A 765 -25.13 5.03 -21.09
CA TRP A 765 -24.28 5.53 -20.01
C TRP A 765 -24.12 7.04 -20.09
N ILE A 766 -24.10 7.69 -18.93
CA ILE A 766 -23.92 9.13 -18.79
C ILE A 766 -22.43 9.40 -18.52
N ASP A 767 -21.88 10.38 -19.23
CA ASP A 767 -20.50 10.87 -19.02
C ASP A 767 -20.36 11.48 -17.63
N PHE A 768 -19.36 11.04 -16.88
CA PHE A 768 -19.02 11.49 -15.53
C PHE A 768 -17.56 11.94 -15.42
N GLY A 769 -16.80 11.97 -16.52
CA GLY A 769 -15.38 12.31 -16.55
C GLY A 769 -15.09 13.81 -16.64
N THR A 770 -16.05 14.68 -16.38
CA THR A 770 -15.85 16.14 -16.49
C THR A 770 -14.82 16.63 -15.45
N GLY A 771 -13.64 17.02 -15.91
CA GLY A 771 -12.51 17.39 -15.04
C GLY A 771 -11.65 16.20 -14.57
N TYR A 772 -11.95 14.97 -15.00
CA TYR A 772 -11.11 13.81 -14.73
C TYR A 772 -9.84 13.85 -15.60
N PRO A 773 -8.65 13.50 -15.08
CA PRO A 773 -7.42 13.56 -15.86
C PRO A 773 -7.44 12.55 -17.02
N SER A 774 -7.29 13.05 -18.24
CA SER A 774 -7.36 12.22 -19.46
C SER A 774 -6.22 11.19 -19.58
N GLY A 775 -5.08 11.42 -18.91
CA GLY A 775 -3.97 10.47 -18.82
C GLY A 775 -4.04 9.51 -17.62
N MET A 776 -5.14 9.53 -16.86
CA MET A 776 -5.29 8.70 -15.67
C MET A 776 -5.40 7.21 -16.05
N ARG A 777 -4.64 6.40 -15.31
CA ARG A 777 -4.70 4.95 -15.26
C ARG A 777 -5.09 4.59 -13.84
N ALA A 778 -6.39 4.39 -13.63
CA ALA A 778 -6.94 4.00 -12.35
C ALA A 778 -6.45 2.60 -11.97
N ASN A 779 -6.39 2.34 -10.67
CA ASN A 779 -6.23 1.02 -10.10
C ASN A 779 -7.48 0.60 -9.34
N HIS A 780 -8.00 1.48 -8.47
CA HIS A 780 -9.15 1.21 -7.63
C HIS A 780 -10.08 2.42 -7.53
N ALA A 781 -11.36 2.15 -7.30
CA ALA A 781 -12.37 3.15 -7.06
C ALA A 781 -13.26 2.72 -5.89
N TYR A 782 -13.51 3.63 -4.95
CA TYR A 782 -14.41 3.39 -3.83
C TYR A 782 -15.33 4.61 -3.65
N PRO A 783 -16.64 4.39 -3.46
CA PRO A 783 -17.51 5.40 -2.90
C PRO A 783 -17.13 5.64 -1.42
N PHE A 784 -17.02 6.90 -1.02
CA PHE A 784 -16.97 7.33 0.37
C PHE A 784 -18.32 7.93 0.74
N PHE A 785 -19.21 7.09 1.25
CA PHE A 785 -20.63 7.44 1.44
C PHE A 785 -20.83 8.56 2.47
N ARG A 786 -20.02 8.60 3.53
CA ARG A 786 -20.05 9.62 4.59
C ARG A 786 -20.26 11.03 4.04
N ASP A 787 -19.50 11.37 3.00
CA ASP A 787 -19.49 12.71 2.38
C ASP A 787 -20.02 12.69 0.94
N SER A 788 -20.62 11.58 0.51
CA SER A 788 -21.10 11.34 -0.85
C SER A 788 -20.07 11.65 -1.92
N LYS A 789 -18.90 11.02 -1.82
CA LYS A 789 -17.81 11.13 -2.81
C LYS A 789 -17.56 9.83 -3.55
N LEU A 790 -17.17 9.89 -4.81
CA LEU A 790 -16.48 8.82 -5.52
C LEU A 790 -14.98 9.14 -5.52
N ARG A 791 -14.14 8.20 -5.07
CA ARG A 791 -12.68 8.34 -5.06
C ARG A 791 -12.02 7.31 -5.95
N ILE A 792 -11.01 7.76 -6.71
CA ILE A 792 -10.24 6.92 -7.61
C ILE A 792 -8.75 7.12 -7.35
N GLY A 793 -8.04 6.04 -7.04
CA GLY A 793 -6.58 6.00 -6.94
C GLY A 793 -5.94 5.42 -8.20
N GLY A 794 -4.82 5.98 -8.65
CA GLY A 794 -4.08 5.51 -9.82
C GLY A 794 -2.73 6.20 -10.02
N ASN A 795 -2.27 6.30 -11.27
CA ASN A 795 -0.95 6.86 -11.62
C ASN A 795 -0.78 8.37 -11.35
N GLY A 796 -1.85 9.08 -10.98
CA GLY A 796 -1.85 10.52 -10.69
C GLY A 796 -2.29 10.85 -9.27
N GLY A 797 -2.09 9.93 -8.31
CA GLY A 797 -2.59 10.02 -6.94
C GLY A 797 -4.08 9.69 -6.83
N VAL A 798 -4.76 10.33 -5.88
CA VAL A 798 -6.19 10.15 -5.59
C VAL A 798 -6.96 11.36 -6.10
N TRP A 799 -7.99 11.08 -6.89
CA TRP A 799 -8.95 12.06 -7.39
C TRP A 799 -10.33 11.75 -6.83
N GLU A 800 -11.11 12.78 -6.56
CA GLU A 800 -12.46 12.62 -6.07
C GLU A 800 -13.46 13.56 -6.74
N SER A 801 -14.71 13.12 -6.78
CA SER A 801 -15.86 13.90 -7.23
C SER A 801 -17.03 13.66 -6.27
N PRO A 802 -17.97 14.61 -6.08
CA PRO A 802 -19.29 14.28 -5.55
C PRO A 802 -19.89 13.09 -6.32
N LEU A 803 -20.63 12.22 -5.64
CA LEU A 803 -21.40 11.14 -6.25
C LEU A 803 -22.44 11.71 -7.23
N ALA A 804 -22.81 10.93 -8.25
CA ALA A 804 -23.82 11.30 -9.24
C ALA A 804 -25.14 11.71 -8.58
N GLU A 805 -25.61 10.96 -7.58
CA GLU A 805 -26.70 11.36 -6.68
C GLU A 805 -26.13 11.64 -5.28
N THR A 806 -25.96 12.90 -4.84
CA THR A 806 -25.42 13.17 -3.48
C THR A 806 -26.42 12.93 -2.35
N GLU A 807 -27.71 12.87 -2.71
CA GLU A 807 -28.81 12.56 -1.80
C GLU A 807 -29.44 11.25 -2.27
N PHE A 808 -29.39 10.21 -1.44
CA PHE A 808 -29.92 8.89 -1.74
C PHE A 808 -30.52 8.26 -0.49
N THR A 809 -31.40 7.26 -0.67
CA THR A 809 -32.07 6.62 0.46
C THR A 809 -31.06 5.74 1.22
N PRO A 810 -30.89 5.92 2.55
CA PRO A 810 -29.91 5.15 3.32
C PRO A 810 -30.15 3.64 3.23
N VAL A 811 -29.08 2.88 2.98
CA VAL A 811 -29.08 1.41 3.18
C VAL A 811 -28.54 1.14 4.57
N VAL A 812 -29.45 0.85 5.50
CA VAL A 812 -29.13 0.76 6.93
C VAL A 812 -28.43 -0.55 7.26
N VAL A 813 -27.27 -0.46 7.91
CA VAL A 813 -26.44 -1.57 8.37
C VAL A 813 -25.93 -1.24 9.78
N PRO A 814 -26.55 -1.79 10.84
CA PRO A 814 -26.02 -1.69 12.20
C PRO A 814 -24.66 -2.38 12.29
N TRP A 815 -23.76 -1.87 13.13
CA TRP A 815 -22.40 -2.40 13.28
C TRP A 815 -21.99 -2.51 14.74
N VAL A 816 -21.26 -3.55 15.06
CA VAL A 816 -20.72 -3.82 16.40
C VAL A 816 -19.39 -4.55 16.24
N GLU A 817 -18.56 -4.66 17.27
CA GLU A 817 -17.24 -5.30 17.12
C GLU A 817 -17.35 -6.79 16.79
N LYS A 818 -18.16 -7.53 17.53
CA LYS A 818 -18.24 -9.00 17.42
C LYS A 818 -19.60 -9.53 17.88
N TYR A 819 -19.86 -10.79 17.58
CA TYR A 819 -21.08 -11.46 18.02
C TYR A 819 -21.07 -11.79 19.51
N GLU A 820 -19.94 -12.25 20.09
CA GLU A 820 -19.90 -12.73 21.48
C GLU A 820 -19.18 -11.79 22.44
N TYR A 821 -19.81 -11.54 23.60
CA TYR A 821 -19.25 -10.73 24.69
C TYR A 821 -19.27 -11.49 26.00
N SER A 822 -18.14 -11.54 26.70
CA SER A 822 -17.95 -12.41 27.86
C SER A 822 -18.50 -11.84 29.17
N SER A 823 -19.13 -10.66 29.22
CA SER A 823 -19.60 -10.10 30.47
C SER A 823 -20.77 -9.13 30.28
N PRO A 824 -21.86 -9.24 31.08
CA PRO A 824 -22.94 -8.26 31.09
C PRO A 824 -22.55 -6.93 31.76
N HIS A 825 -21.34 -6.84 32.34
CA HIS A 825 -20.86 -5.65 33.01
C HIS A 825 -20.08 -4.69 32.10
N ASP A 826 -19.72 -5.14 30.90
CA ASP A 826 -18.95 -4.35 29.96
C ASP A 826 -19.87 -3.57 29.01
N THR A 827 -19.54 -2.31 28.75
CA THR A 827 -20.24 -1.54 27.72
C THR A 827 -19.78 -1.98 26.35
N ILE A 828 -20.73 -2.27 25.46
CA ILE A 828 -20.50 -2.63 24.07
C ILE A 828 -20.59 -1.37 23.21
N GLN A 829 -19.57 -1.13 22.38
CA GLN A 829 -19.53 -0.03 21.43
C GLN A 829 -20.23 -0.44 20.12
N PHE A 830 -21.33 0.23 19.80
CA PHE A 830 -21.99 0.13 18.50
C PHE A 830 -21.53 1.24 17.58
N ASP A 831 -21.68 1.03 16.27
CA ASP A 831 -21.44 2.02 15.23
C ASP A 831 -22.32 1.76 13.99
N CYS A 832 -22.24 2.64 13.00
CA CYS A 832 -23.02 2.59 11.77
C CYS A 832 -22.12 2.22 10.58
N HIS A 833 -22.43 1.11 9.89
CA HIS A 833 -21.79 0.70 8.64
C HIS A 833 -22.73 0.91 7.42
N SER A 834 -23.69 1.82 7.59
CA SER A 834 -24.73 2.09 6.60
C SER A 834 -24.17 2.87 5.40
N TYR A 835 -24.80 2.71 4.24
CA TYR A 835 -24.55 3.53 3.06
C TYR A 835 -25.40 4.78 3.21
N LEU A 836 -24.79 5.90 3.60
CA LEU A 836 -25.48 7.18 3.72
C LEU A 836 -24.51 8.35 3.66
N ASN A 837 -25.02 9.49 3.21
CA ASN A 837 -24.44 10.78 3.52
C ASN A 837 -24.68 11.09 5.01
N HIS A 838 -23.65 11.48 5.76
CA HIS A 838 -23.78 11.82 7.17
C HIS A 838 -24.43 13.19 7.39
N LYS A 839 -24.43 14.03 6.36
CA LYS A 839 -25.06 15.35 6.42
C LYS A 839 -26.55 15.20 6.75
N ASP A 840 -27.00 15.89 7.78
CA ASP A 840 -28.39 15.92 8.26
C ASP A 840 -28.97 14.55 8.66
N ALA A 841 -28.12 13.53 8.85
CA ALA A 841 -28.54 12.21 9.29
C ALA A 841 -28.75 12.16 10.81
N VAL A 842 -29.84 11.54 11.23
CA VAL A 842 -30.15 11.28 12.65
C VAL A 842 -30.28 9.78 12.88
N TRP A 843 -29.46 9.23 13.77
CA TRP A 843 -29.51 7.83 14.17
C TRP A 843 -30.50 7.63 15.31
N THR A 844 -31.08 6.44 15.42
CA THR A 844 -31.85 6.00 16.58
C THR A 844 -31.68 4.50 16.78
N TRP A 845 -31.26 4.12 17.98
CA TRP A 845 -30.96 2.74 18.34
C TRP A 845 -32.03 2.15 19.27
N SER A 846 -32.42 0.89 19.02
CA SER A 846 -33.23 0.09 19.93
C SER A 846 -32.77 -1.37 19.98
N PHE A 847 -33.04 -2.03 21.11
CA PHE A 847 -32.53 -3.37 21.42
C PHE A 847 -33.67 -4.25 21.94
N SER A 848 -33.68 -5.53 21.55
CA SER A 848 -34.63 -6.53 22.03
C SER A 848 -33.90 -7.82 22.43
N PRO A 849 -33.90 -8.22 23.71
CA PRO A 849 -34.49 -7.54 24.87
C PRO A 849 -33.92 -6.13 25.12
N ALA A 850 -34.61 -5.32 25.95
CA ALA A 850 -34.18 -3.95 26.20
C ALA A 850 -32.80 -3.88 26.88
N ALA A 851 -31.94 -2.99 26.40
CA ALA A 851 -30.68 -2.65 27.04
C ALA A 851 -30.93 -1.96 28.40
N SER A 852 -30.03 -2.15 29.36
CA SER A 852 -30.13 -1.51 30.68
C SER A 852 -29.62 -0.07 30.67
N TYR A 853 -28.71 0.26 29.76
CA TYR A 853 -28.19 1.60 29.58
C TYR A 853 -27.73 1.83 28.14
N ILE A 854 -27.95 3.04 27.63
CA ILE A 854 -27.47 3.52 26.33
C ILE A 854 -26.92 4.93 26.54
N SER A 855 -25.66 5.17 26.18
CA SER A 855 -25.00 6.46 26.41
C SER A 855 -25.70 7.63 25.69
N ASN A 856 -26.12 7.40 24.44
CA ASN A 856 -26.98 8.30 23.68
C ASN A 856 -27.65 7.51 22.55
N LYS A 857 -28.95 7.22 22.68
CA LYS A 857 -29.69 6.46 21.68
C LYS A 857 -29.73 7.11 20.29
N ASN A 858 -29.43 8.41 20.19
CA ASN A 858 -29.44 9.17 18.94
C ASN A 858 -28.04 9.44 18.38
N ALA A 859 -26.98 8.93 19.03
CA ALA A 859 -25.63 9.01 18.49
C ALA A 859 -25.42 7.96 17.39
N ARG A 860 -24.54 8.25 16.43
CA ARG A 860 -24.06 7.27 15.44
C ARG A 860 -23.46 6.03 16.12
N ASN A 861 -22.67 6.27 17.17
CA ASN A 861 -21.83 5.27 17.82
C ASN A 861 -22.05 5.20 19.36
N PRO A 862 -23.21 4.70 19.84
CA PRO A 862 -23.49 4.64 21.27
C PRO A 862 -22.71 3.52 21.99
N LYS A 863 -22.49 3.71 23.29
CA LYS A 863 -22.09 2.65 24.22
C LYS A 863 -23.33 2.10 24.92
N VAL A 864 -23.46 0.78 24.97
CA VAL A 864 -24.67 0.09 25.43
C VAL A 864 -24.30 -0.97 26.47
N LEU A 865 -25.10 -1.10 27.52
CA LEU A 865 -24.95 -2.12 28.56
C LEU A 865 -26.17 -3.04 28.57
N PHE A 866 -25.93 -4.34 28.77
CA PHE A 866 -26.96 -5.36 28.85
C PHE A 866 -26.91 -6.05 30.20
N ALA A 867 -27.97 -5.90 31.01
CA ALA A 867 -27.97 -6.36 32.40
C ALA A 867 -27.99 -7.90 32.57
N LYS A 868 -28.32 -8.66 31.52
CA LYS A 868 -28.48 -10.11 31.60
C LYS A 868 -27.76 -10.80 30.44
N PRO A 869 -27.14 -11.97 30.69
CA PRO A 869 -26.73 -12.84 29.61
C PRO A 869 -27.91 -13.21 28.70
N GLY A 870 -27.65 -13.36 27.41
CA GLY A 870 -28.65 -13.68 26.40
C GLY A 870 -28.30 -13.12 25.02
N LYS A 871 -29.12 -13.49 24.04
CA LYS A 871 -29.04 -12.95 22.68
C LYS A 871 -29.90 -11.70 22.57
N TYR A 872 -29.41 -10.71 21.84
CA TYR A 872 -30.09 -9.43 21.63
C TYR A 872 -30.15 -9.10 20.13
N SER A 873 -31.36 -8.83 19.66
CA SER A 873 -31.62 -8.22 18.35
C SER A 873 -31.40 -6.70 18.43
N VAL A 874 -30.82 -6.14 17.38
CA VAL A 874 -30.41 -4.73 17.31
C VAL A 874 -31.11 -4.08 16.13
N THR A 875 -31.79 -2.96 16.40
CA THR A 875 -32.40 -2.13 15.36
C THR A 875 -31.70 -0.79 15.30
N LEU A 876 -31.20 -0.45 14.12
CA LEU A 876 -30.77 0.90 13.78
C LEU A 876 -31.83 1.53 12.88
N SER A 877 -32.23 2.75 13.20
CA SER A 877 -33.04 3.62 12.34
C SER A 877 -32.26 4.87 11.98
N ILE A 878 -32.37 5.30 10.73
CA ILE A 878 -31.72 6.50 10.21
C ILE A 878 -32.79 7.36 9.59
N THR A 879 -32.91 8.59 10.09
CA THR A 879 -33.78 9.61 9.50
C THR A 879 -32.95 10.62 8.75
N GLN A 880 -33.23 10.80 7.46
CA GLN A 880 -32.58 11.78 6.59
C GLN A 880 -33.62 12.37 5.65
N ASN A 881 -33.60 13.69 5.46
CA ASN A 881 -34.56 14.40 4.61
C ASN A 881 -36.03 14.10 4.94
N GLY A 882 -36.34 13.88 6.23
CA GLY A 882 -37.69 13.56 6.72
C GLY A 882 -38.15 12.11 6.49
N VAL A 883 -37.31 11.26 5.89
CA VAL A 883 -37.58 9.83 5.65
C VAL A 883 -36.80 8.99 6.64
N THR A 884 -37.46 8.07 7.32
CA THR A 884 -36.83 7.11 8.24
C THR A 884 -36.74 5.72 7.59
N THR A 885 -35.52 5.20 7.50
CA THR A 885 -35.25 3.81 7.11
C THR A 885 -34.70 3.06 8.31
N SER A 886 -35.05 1.77 8.46
CA SER A 886 -34.63 0.96 9.61
C SER A 886 -34.22 -0.45 9.19
N LYS A 887 -33.25 -1.04 9.91
CA LYS A 887 -32.90 -2.46 9.79
C LYS A 887 -32.77 -3.06 11.19
N THR A 888 -33.40 -4.22 11.38
CA THR A 888 -33.21 -5.07 12.55
C THR A 888 -32.34 -6.25 12.15
N VAL A 889 -31.28 -6.50 12.91
CA VAL A 889 -30.49 -7.73 12.82
C VAL A 889 -30.87 -8.59 14.01
N GLU A 890 -31.53 -9.72 13.73
CA GLU A 890 -31.99 -10.64 14.76
C GLU A 890 -30.82 -11.34 15.44
N ASN A 891 -30.84 -11.39 16.78
CA ASN A 891 -29.77 -11.99 17.58
C ASN A 891 -28.36 -11.50 17.20
N MET A 892 -28.20 -10.20 16.89
CA MET A 892 -26.93 -9.62 16.44
C MET A 892 -25.78 -9.80 17.45
N ILE A 893 -26.08 -9.84 18.74
CA ILE A 893 -25.07 -10.11 19.77
C ILE A 893 -25.53 -11.17 20.76
N ASN A 894 -24.57 -11.85 21.38
CA ASN A 894 -24.74 -12.81 22.45
C ASN A 894 -23.88 -12.39 23.65
N VAL A 895 -24.52 -11.96 24.72
CA VAL A 895 -23.86 -11.61 25.99
C VAL A 895 -23.82 -12.87 26.85
N ARG A 896 -22.62 -13.35 27.17
CA ARG A 896 -22.39 -14.52 28.02
C ARG A 896 -22.17 -14.12 29.48
N PRO A 897 -22.34 -15.04 30.44
CA PRO A 897 -21.93 -14.83 31.82
C PRO A 897 -20.42 -14.52 31.92
N THR A 898 -20.03 -13.69 32.90
CA THR A 898 -18.62 -13.40 33.19
C THR A 898 -17.85 -14.67 33.51
N PRO A 899 -16.75 -14.99 32.78
CA PRO A 899 -15.86 -16.08 33.15
C PRO A 899 -15.38 -15.95 34.59
N SER A 900 -15.29 -17.08 35.30
CA SER A 900 -14.89 -17.09 36.70
C SER A 900 -13.87 -18.18 36.98
N LEU A 901 -12.88 -17.87 37.82
CA LEU A 901 -11.98 -18.89 38.36
C LEU A 901 -12.73 -19.87 39.27
N ASP A 902 -13.96 -19.57 39.69
CA ASP A 902 -14.74 -20.43 40.59
C ASP A 902 -15.84 -21.21 39.87
N ASP A 903 -15.93 -21.09 38.53
CA ASP A 903 -16.90 -21.77 37.66
C ASP A 903 -16.18 -22.55 36.56
N CYS A 904 -16.19 -23.88 36.65
CA CYS A 904 -15.53 -24.75 35.69
C CYS A 904 -16.31 -24.92 34.37
N GLU A 905 -17.58 -24.54 34.34
CA GLU A 905 -18.37 -24.52 33.10
C GLU A 905 -18.10 -23.25 32.28
N ASN A 906 -17.54 -22.20 32.91
CA ASN A 906 -17.13 -20.95 32.26
C ASN A 906 -15.81 -20.41 32.87
N PRO A 907 -14.69 -21.14 32.68
CA PRO A 907 -13.42 -20.85 33.35
C PRO A 907 -12.82 -19.51 32.90
N ALA A 908 -12.17 -18.81 33.83
CA ALA A 908 -11.47 -17.55 33.56
C ALA A 908 -9.98 -17.73 33.24
N LYS A 909 -9.36 -16.69 32.68
CA LYS A 909 -7.90 -16.59 32.61
C LYS A 909 -7.34 -16.53 34.03
N VAL A 910 -6.35 -17.36 34.32
CA VAL A 910 -5.58 -17.35 35.57
C VAL A 910 -4.79 -16.04 35.62
N PRO A 911 -4.88 -15.25 36.71
CA PRO A 911 -4.18 -13.98 36.81
C PRO A 911 -2.66 -14.15 36.81
N ASN A 912 -1.97 -13.38 35.98
CA ASN A 912 -0.52 -13.44 35.84
C ASN A 912 0.20 -13.16 37.18
N GLU A 913 -0.37 -12.34 38.06
CA GLU A 913 0.22 -12.05 39.37
C GLU A 913 0.31 -13.27 40.32
N LEU A 914 -0.43 -14.35 40.03
CA LEU A 914 -0.30 -15.61 40.77
C LEU A 914 0.85 -16.48 40.24
N MET A 915 1.27 -16.25 39.00
CA MET A 915 2.20 -17.12 38.29
C MET A 915 3.66 -16.81 38.62
N LYS A 916 4.48 -17.85 38.65
CA LYS A 916 5.93 -17.75 38.82
C LYS A 916 6.64 -18.76 37.93
N VAL A 917 7.70 -18.34 37.26
CA VAL A 917 8.59 -19.27 36.57
C VAL A 917 9.39 -20.05 37.61
N LEU A 918 9.31 -21.38 37.54
CA LEU A 918 10.07 -22.29 38.37
C LEU A 918 11.45 -22.56 37.79
N ASP A 919 11.49 -22.85 36.49
CA ASP A 919 12.71 -23.30 35.82
C ASP A 919 12.63 -23.05 34.30
N VAL A 920 13.77 -22.70 33.71
CA VAL A 920 14.03 -22.69 32.26
C VAL A 920 15.38 -23.34 32.04
N ASP A 921 15.56 -24.05 30.92
CA ASP A 921 16.82 -24.75 30.66
C ASP A 921 17.99 -23.79 30.43
N ASN A 922 17.75 -22.69 29.70
CA ASN A 922 18.70 -21.58 29.54
C ASN A 922 17.96 -20.29 29.15
N PHE A 923 18.66 -19.15 29.19
CA PHE A 923 18.12 -17.89 28.70
C PHE A 923 19.22 -16.91 28.26
N GLN A 924 18.84 -15.93 27.45
CA GLN A 924 19.66 -14.78 27.10
C GLN A 924 19.55 -13.70 28.20
N PRO A 925 20.66 -13.08 28.67
CA PRO A 925 20.59 -11.96 29.61
C PRO A 925 19.65 -10.85 29.14
N GLY A 926 18.63 -10.55 29.95
CA GLY A 926 17.57 -9.58 29.63
C GLY A 926 16.24 -10.22 29.20
N GLU A 927 16.29 -11.44 28.65
CA GLU A 927 15.17 -12.22 28.11
C GLU A 927 14.95 -13.48 28.97
N ASN A 928 14.87 -13.29 30.29
CA ASN A 928 14.69 -14.38 31.26
C ASN A 928 13.30 -15.00 31.16
N GLY A 929 13.12 -16.23 31.67
CA GLY A 929 11.84 -16.94 31.65
C GLY A 929 10.63 -16.13 32.16
N SER A 930 10.82 -15.27 33.17
CA SER A 930 9.74 -14.45 33.74
C SER A 930 9.06 -13.51 32.74
N ARG A 931 9.75 -13.18 31.64
CA ARG A 931 9.19 -12.36 30.54
C ARG A 931 8.07 -13.06 29.79
N ALA A 932 8.00 -14.40 29.85
CA ALA A 932 6.95 -15.16 29.21
C ALA A 932 5.62 -15.16 30.00
N ILE A 933 5.52 -14.47 31.13
CA ILE A 933 4.30 -14.40 31.97
C ILE A 933 4.06 -13.01 32.58
N ASP A 934 4.73 -11.97 32.06
CA ASP A 934 4.69 -10.63 32.67
C ASP A 934 3.54 -9.76 32.15
N GLY A 935 2.75 -10.28 31.21
CA GLY A 935 1.61 -9.59 30.61
C GLY A 935 2.00 -8.58 29.52
N ASP A 936 3.29 -8.48 29.17
CA ASP A 936 3.80 -7.59 28.13
C ASP A 936 4.34 -8.39 26.94
N ILE A 937 3.54 -8.47 25.88
CA ILE A 937 3.88 -9.16 24.61
C ILE A 937 5.07 -8.55 23.86
N HIS A 938 5.57 -7.38 24.29
CA HIS A 938 6.77 -6.75 23.75
C HIS A 938 8.05 -7.21 24.46
N THR A 939 7.93 -7.96 25.55
CA THR A 939 9.04 -8.68 26.17
C THR A 939 8.94 -10.18 25.86
N LEU A 940 10.04 -10.92 26.05
CA LEU A 940 10.07 -12.35 25.75
C LEU A 940 11.13 -13.09 26.55
N TRP A 941 10.88 -14.38 26.79
CA TRP A 941 11.92 -15.35 27.10
C TRP A 941 12.59 -15.79 25.80
N HIS A 942 13.92 -15.83 25.78
CA HIS A 942 14.69 -16.40 24.68
C HIS A 942 15.82 -17.25 25.23
N THR A 943 16.06 -18.40 24.63
CA THR A 943 17.26 -19.22 24.85
C THR A 943 18.56 -18.47 24.48
N SER A 944 19.70 -18.83 25.08
CA SER A 944 20.97 -18.11 24.91
C SER A 944 21.52 -18.17 23.47
N TRP A 945 21.93 -17.02 22.92
CA TRP A 945 22.57 -16.94 21.59
C TRP A 945 23.94 -17.62 21.52
N ASN A 946 24.67 -17.65 22.64
CA ASN A 946 26.11 -17.94 22.66
C ASN A 946 26.45 -19.41 22.92
N GLN A 947 25.45 -20.29 23.09
CA GLN A 947 25.67 -21.67 23.54
C GLN A 947 25.34 -22.74 22.47
N ASN A 948 25.05 -22.33 21.23
CA ASN A 948 24.59 -23.22 20.16
C ASN A 948 23.50 -24.20 20.66
N PRO A 949 22.41 -23.65 21.23
CA PRO A 949 21.39 -24.46 21.90
C PRO A 949 20.80 -25.49 20.94
N LYS A 950 20.41 -26.65 21.49
CA LYS A 950 19.71 -27.70 20.73
C LYS A 950 18.47 -28.08 21.51
N HIS A 951 17.36 -28.17 20.80
CA HIS A 951 16.12 -28.69 21.34
C HIS A 951 16.33 -30.11 21.93
N PRO A 952 15.59 -30.48 22.98
CA PRO A 952 14.45 -29.74 23.53
C PRO A 952 14.82 -28.59 24.50
N HIS A 953 13.99 -27.55 24.52
CA HIS A 953 14.04 -26.44 25.49
C HIS A 953 12.78 -26.43 26.34
N HIS A 954 12.83 -25.94 27.57
CA HIS A 954 11.65 -25.97 28.45
C HIS A 954 11.48 -24.73 29.30
N ILE A 955 10.23 -24.45 29.63
CA ILE A 955 9.82 -23.52 30.69
C ILE A 955 8.80 -24.20 31.59
N SER A 956 8.98 -24.07 32.91
CA SER A 956 8.05 -24.57 33.92
C SER A 956 7.51 -23.43 34.76
N ILE A 957 6.19 -23.40 34.95
CA ILE A 957 5.45 -22.32 35.61
C ILE A 957 4.64 -22.90 36.77
N ASP A 958 4.73 -22.25 37.92
CA ASP A 958 3.83 -22.40 39.07
C ASP A 958 2.67 -21.41 38.92
N LEU A 959 1.44 -21.89 38.85
CA LEU A 959 0.24 -21.04 38.76
C LEU A 959 -0.19 -20.44 40.10
N GLY A 960 0.54 -20.74 41.18
CA GLY A 960 0.30 -20.26 42.54
C GLY A 960 -0.69 -21.11 43.33
N GLU A 961 -1.71 -21.67 42.67
CA GLU A 961 -2.70 -22.57 43.24
C GLU A 961 -3.10 -23.69 42.24
N GLU A 962 -3.91 -24.66 42.69
CA GLU A 962 -4.36 -25.78 41.85
C GLU A 962 -5.56 -25.37 40.97
N PHE A 963 -5.41 -25.55 39.66
CA PHE A 963 -6.45 -25.26 38.69
C PHE A 963 -6.79 -26.50 37.84
N SER A 964 -8.05 -26.62 37.43
CA SER A 964 -8.44 -27.43 36.28
C SER A 964 -8.25 -26.58 35.04
N ILE A 965 -7.14 -26.83 34.34
CA ILE A 965 -6.69 -26.04 33.19
C ILE A 965 -7.32 -26.66 31.94
N SER A 966 -7.96 -25.81 31.14
CA SER A 966 -8.66 -26.20 29.90
C SER A 966 -8.01 -25.62 28.65
N LYS A 967 -7.32 -24.47 28.76
CA LYS A 967 -6.62 -23.84 27.63
C LYS A 967 -5.30 -23.23 28.07
N ILE A 968 -4.36 -23.19 27.12
CA ILE A 968 -3.09 -22.49 27.23
C ILE A 968 -2.99 -21.57 26.01
N ILE A 969 -2.72 -20.28 26.21
CA ILE A 969 -2.53 -19.33 25.11
C ILE A 969 -1.05 -19.06 25.02
N HIS A 970 -0.44 -19.48 23.92
CA HIS A 970 0.97 -19.26 23.62
C HIS A 970 1.12 -18.09 22.65
N THR A 971 1.74 -17.01 23.09
CA THR A 971 2.10 -15.87 22.24
C THR A 971 3.58 -15.99 21.86
N PRO A 972 3.90 -16.21 20.56
CA PRO A 972 5.28 -16.20 20.09
C PRO A 972 5.82 -14.78 20.06
N ARG A 973 7.14 -14.63 19.89
CA ARG A 973 7.74 -13.31 19.64
C ARG A 973 7.13 -12.63 18.40
N ILE A 974 6.86 -11.34 18.51
CA ILE A 974 6.16 -10.55 17.49
C ILE A 974 7.10 -9.77 16.56
N ASP A 975 8.36 -9.61 16.94
CA ASP A 975 9.37 -8.76 16.30
C ASP A 975 10.32 -9.52 15.34
N GLY A 976 10.18 -10.85 15.24
CA GLY A 976 11.00 -11.72 14.39
C GLY A 976 10.52 -13.17 14.42
N ASP A 977 11.16 -14.06 13.67
CA ASP A 977 10.81 -15.49 13.64
C ASP A 977 11.71 -16.39 14.49
N ASN A 978 12.86 -15.87 14.95
CA ASN A 978 13.85 -16.70 15.60
C ASN A 978 13.39 -17.25 16.95
N GLY A 979 13.44 -18.57 17.09
CA GLY A 979 13.06 -19.26 18.30
C GLY A 979 11.57 -19.60 18.39
N ARG A 980 10.77 -19.28 17.36
CA ARG A 980 9.36 -19.67 17.37
C ARG A 980 9.22 -21.20 17.37
N ILE A 981 8.50 -21.69 18.37
CA ILE A 981 8.30 -23.12 18.57
C ILE A 981 7.49 -23.70 17.41
N LYS A 982 7.95 -24.84 16.88
CA LYS A 982 7.21 -25.64 15.90
C LYS A 982 6.55 -26.82 16.61
N ASP A 983 7.30 -27.82 17.03
CA ASP A 983 6.76 -28.98 17.73
C ASP A 983 6.89 -28.81 19.24
N TYR A 984 5.88 -29.22 20.02
CA TYR A 984 5.89 -29.04 21.48
C TYR A 984 5.20 -30.17 22.25
N GLU A 985 5.52 -30.26 23.54
CA GLU A 985 4.84 -31.08 24.54
C GLU A 985 4.43 -30.22 25.74
N ILE A 986 3.26 -30.49 26.31
CA ILE A 986 2.75 -29.83 27.52
C ILE A 986 2.53 -30.86 28.60
N TYR A 987 2.97 -30.55 29.82
CA TYR A 987 2.78 -31.36 31.02
C TYR A 987 2.09 -30.51 32.08
N ILE A 988 1.17 -31.12 32.82
CA ILE A 988 0.47 -30.50 33.94
C ILE A 988 0.59 -31.43 35.13
N SER A 989 1.04 -30.91 36.27
CA SER A 989 1.25 -31.71 37.49
C SER A 989 0.95 -30.92 38.76
N ASN A 990 0.74 -31.64 39.86
CA ASN A 990 0.73 -31.11 41.22
C ASN A 990 2.06 -31.31 41.96
N ASP A 991 3.04 -31.95 41.33
CA ASP A 991 4.40 -32.13 41.83
C ASP A 991 5.39 -31.54 40.81
N PRO A 992 6.15 -30.48 41.16
CA PRO A 992 7.05 -29.83 40.21
C PRO A 992 8.25 -30.71 39.85
N ASN A 993 8.45 -31.84 40.55
CA ASN A 993 9.53 -32.80 40.30
C ASN A 993 9.06 -34.05 39.54
N ASN A 994 7.74 -34.25 39.39
CA ASN A 994 7.16 -35.41 38.72
C ASN A 994 6.05 -35.00 37.75
N TRP A 995 6.33 -35.04 36.46
CA TRP A 995 5.47 -34.45 35.41
C TRP A 995 4.52 -35.45 34.75
N GLY A 996 4.67 -36.76 35.00
CA GLY A 996 3.85 -37.78 34.35
C GLY A 996 3.96 -37.79 32.82
N ASN A 997 2.86 -38.11 32.14
CA ASN A 997 2.76 -38.06 30.68
C ASN A 997 2.36 -36.66 30.21
N TYR A 998 2.71 -36.31 28.97
CA TYR A 998 2.23 -35.07 28.37
C TYR A 998 0.70 -35.09 28.27
N VAL A 999 0.06 -33.94 28.51
CA VAL A 999 -1.37 -33.73 28.30
C VAL A 999 -1.68 -33.36 26.85
N LYS A 1000 -0.68 -32.84 26.12
CA LYS A 1000 -0.77 -32.47 24.71
C LYS A 1000 0.61 -32.53 24.05
N LYS A 1001 0.63 -33.02 22.81
CA LYS A 1001 1.77 -32.99 21.89
C LYS A 1001 1.26 -32.62 20.52
N ASP A 1002 1.77 -31.55 19.93
CA ASP A 1002 1.27 -31.01 18.66
C ASP A 1002 2.31 -30.09 18.01
N SER A 1003 1.94 -29.46 16.88
CA SER A 1003 2.75 -28.46 16.18
C SER A 1003 2.05 -27.10 16.13
N LEU A 1004 2.83 -26.03 16.04
CA LEU A 1004 2.40 -24.64 15.85
C LEU A 1004 2.81 -24.15 14.46
N GLU A 1005 1.98 -23.30 13.86
CA GLU A 1005 2.34 -22.59 12.63
C GLU A 1005 3.39 -21.51 12.91
N ASN A 1006 4.22 -21.20 11.90
CA ASN A 1006 5.11 -20.05 11.97
C ASN A 1006 4.32 -18.75 11.80
N THR A 1007 3.82 -18.22 12.92
CA THR A 1007 3.07 -16.97 12.98
C THR A 1007 3.57 -16.09 14.13
N SER A 1008 3.35 -14.78 14.04
CA SER A 1008 3.48 -13.86 15.17
C SER A 1008 2.25 -13.86 16.07
N ALA A 1009 1.22 -14.63 15.71
CA ALA A 1009 -0.05 -14.62 16.42
C ALA A 1009 -0.13 -15.54 17.63
N PRO A 1010 -0.86 -15.15 18.69
CA PRO A 1010 -1.19 -16.07 19.78
C PRO A 1010 -1.91 -17.31 19.27
N SER A 1011 -1.48 -18.46 19.75
CA SER A 1011 -2.10 -19.75 19.48
C SER A 1011 -2.80 -20.26 20.73
N THR A 1012 -4.08 -20.60 20.61
CA THR A 1012 -4.82 -21.26 21.70
C THR A 1012 -4.64 -22.76 21.60
N ILE A 1013 -4.06 -23.34 22.64
CA ILE A 1013 -3.86 -24.78 22.81
C ILE A 1013 -4.95 -25.29 23.73
N GLU A 1014 -5.96 -25.95 23.16
CA GLU A 1014 -7.01 -26.60 23.93
C GLU A 1014 -6.55 -27.98 24.40
N ILE A 1015 -6.86 -28.28 25.67
CA ILE A 1015 -6.55 -29.55 26.31
C ILE A 1015 -7.80 -30.09 27.01
N THR A 1016 -7.86 -31.41 27.18
CA THR A 1016 -8.85 -32.00 28.10
C THR A 1016 -8.62 -31.38 29.49
N PRO A 1017 -9.65 -30.85 30.16
CA PRO A 1017 -9.50 -30.20 31.46
C PRO A 1017 -8.68 -31.06 32.43
N THR A 1018 -7.49 -30.57 32.77
CA THR A 1018 -6.51 -31.32 33.57
C THR A 1018 -6.19 -30.55 34.84
N VAL A 1019 -6.25 -31.25 35.96
CA VAL A 1019 -5.95 -30.67 37.28
C VAL A 1019 -4.44 -30.60 37.48
N GLY A 1020 -3.94 -29.40 37.79
CA GLY A 1020 -2.57 -29.20 38.24
C GLY A 1020 -2.29 -27.77 38.68
N ARG A 1021 -1.24 -27.61 39.47
CA ARG A 1021 -0.66 -26.32 39.87
C ARG A 1021 0.51 -25.91 38.99
N TYR A 1022 1.25 -26.89 38.47
CA TYR A 1022 2.47 -26.67 37.70
C TYR A 1022 2.25 -27.04 36.25
N VAL A 1023 2.72 -26.19 35.34
CA VAL A 1023 2.69 -26.43 33.90
C VAL A 1023 4.11 -26.38 33.34
N LYS A 1024 4.48 -27.35 32.50
CA LYS A 1024 5.75 -27.37 31.78
C LYS A 1024 5.47 -27.45 30.30
N LEU A 1025 6.03 -26.51 29.55
CA LEU A 1025 6.07 -26.54 28.09
C LEU A 1025 7.47 -26.94 27.65
N ILE A 1026 7.57 -27.96 26.80
CA ILE A 1026 8.81 -28.40 26.16
C ILE A 1026 8.71 -28.10 24.66
N ALA A 1027 9.56 -27.22 24.16
CA ALA A 1027 9.76 -27.01 22.73
C ALA A 1027 10.66 -28.13 22.18
N LEU A 1028 10.19 -28.87 21.18
CA LEU A 1028 10.90 -29.98 20.55
C LEU A 1028 11.63 -29.56 19.27
N SER A 1029 11.19 -28.49 18.62
CA SER A 1029 11.79 -27.94 17.40
C SER A 1029 11.40 -26.46 17.19
N GLU A 1030 12.12 -25.78 16.29
CA GLU A 1030 11.88 -24.41 15.86
C GLU A 1030 11.41 -24.37 14.40
N VAL A 1031 10.61 -23.36 14.04
CA VAL A 1031 9.94 -23.25 12.73
C VAL A 1031 10.86 -23.20 11.50
N GLN A 1032 12.14 -22.88 11.67
CA GLN A 1032 13.19 -22.88 10.66
C GLN A 1032 14.34 -23.84 11.00
N ASP A 1033 14.07 -24.83 11.86
CA ASP A 1033 15.03 -25.83 12.32
C ASP A 1033 16.30 -25.23 12.97
N ARG A 1034 16.19 -24.02 13.53
CA ARG A 1034 17.25 -23.39 14.33
C ARG A 1034 17.28 -23.98 15.74
N GLY A 1035 18.38 -23.73 16.45
CA GLY A 1035 18.61 -24.27 17.80
C GLY A 1035 17.89 -23.53 18.93
N PHE A 1036 17.15 -22.45 18.65
CA PHE A 1036 16.64 -21.55 19.68
C PHE A 1036 15.15 -21.79 19.99
N THR A 1037 14.72 -21.41 21.19
CA THR A 1037 13.31 -21.23 21.58
C THR A 1037 13.08 -19.82 22.14
N SER A 1038 11.92 -19.24 21.85
CA SER A 1038 11.43 -17.99 22.41
C SER A 1038 9.92 -18.00 22.63
N ILE A 1039 9.47 -17.27 23.66
CA ILE A 1039 8.06 -17.12 24.04
C ILE A 1039 7.85 -15.69 24.54
N ALA A 1040 6.90 -14.96 23.94
CA ALA A 1040 6.54 -13.63 24.40
C ALA A 1040 5.59 -13.69 25.61
N GLU A 1041 4.55 -14.53 25.56
CA GLU A 1041 3.61 -14.66 26.68
C GLU A 1041 2.97 -16.06 26.73
N LEU A 1042 2.69 -16.56 27.93
CA LEU A 1042 1.95 -17.77 28.23
C LEU A 1042 0.82 -17.47 29.22
N ASP A 1043 -0.41 -17.64 28.75
CA ASP A 1043 -1.59 -17.53 29.60
C ASP A 1043 -2.29 -18.88 29.79
N PHE A 1044 -3.00 -19.01 30.89
CA PHE A 1044 -3.73 -20.23 31.26
C PHE A 1044 -5.19 -19.91 31.52
N VAL A 1045 -6.11 -20.74 31.02
CA VAL A 1045 -7.55 -20.62 31.28
C VAL A 1045 -8.01 -21.85 32.04
N GLY A 1046 -8.61 -21.63 33.21
CA GLY A 1046 -9.03 -22.70 34.10
C GLY A 1046 -9.92 -22.22 35.24
N CYS A 1047 -10.33 -23.16 36.07
CA CYS A 1047 -11.08 -22.93 37.30
C CYS A 1047 -10.36 -23.57 38.48
N ARG A 1048 -10.56 -23.07 39.69
CA ARG A 1048 -10.04 -23.64 40.92
C ARG A 1048 -10.65 -25.01 41.16
N VAL A 1049 -9.80 -25.98 41.45
CA VAL A 1049 -10.25 -27.31 41.85
C VAL A 1049 -10.70 -27.23 43.29
N ARG A 1050 -12.02 -27.28 43.51
CA ARG A 1050 -12.57 -27.30 44.86
C ARG A 1050 -12.35 -28.70 45.45
N THR A 1051 -11.32 -28.86 46.28
CA THR A 1051 -11.22 -30.04 47.15
C THR A 1051 -12.43 -30.05 48.08
N SER A 1052 -13.06 -31.22 48.19
CA SER A 1052 -14.27 -31.45 48.97
C SER A 1052 -14.06 -31.17 50.46
N ILE A 1053 -14.20 -29.92 50.87
CA ILE A 1053 -14.70 -29.52 52.17
C ILE A 1053 -15.79 -28.50 51.89
N ASN A 1054 -17.03 -28.88 52.18
CA ASN A 1054 -18.22 -28.05 52.10
C ASN A 1054 -17.94 -26.60 52.53
N ARG A 1055 -17.86 -25.68 51.56
CA ARG A 1055 -18.16 -24.27 51.81
C ARG A 1055 -19.56 -24.03 51.29
N TYR A 1056 -20.53 -24.11 52.20
CA TYR A 1056 -21.74 -23.33 52.03
C TYR A 1056 -21.31 -21.87 51.86
N PHE A 1057 -21.26 -21.38 50.63
CA PHE A 1057 -21.88 -20.08 50.43
C PHE A 1057 -23.37 -20.36 50.63
N SER A 1058 -23.90 -19.93 51.77
CA SER A 1058 -25.35 -19.84 51.90
C SER A 1058 -25.81 -18.83 50.86
N ASP A 1059 -26.79 -19.18 50.03
CA ASP A 1059 -27.53 -18.23 49.17
C ASP A 1059 -28.32 -17.19 49.99
N GLU A 1060 -28.20 -17.20 51.33
CA GLU A 1060 -28.71 -16.13 52.17
C GLU A 1060 -28.04 -14.81 51.82
N LYS A 1061 -28.79 -13.98 51.10
CA LYS A 1061 -28.51 -12.57 50.94
C LYS A 1061 -28.34 -11.94 52.32
N ILE A 1062 -27.12 -11.52 52.63
CA ILE A 1062 -26.92 -10.59 53.73
C ILE A 1062 -27.64 -9.31 53.38
N HIS A 1063 -28.65 -8.98 54.18
CA HIS A 1063 -29.38 -7.74 54.06
C HIS A 1063 -28.55 -6.60 54.65
N ALA A 1064 -28.22 -5.62 53.81
CA ALA A 1064 -27.60 -4.39 54.25
C ALA A 1064 -28.41 -3.18 53.78
N PHE A 1065 -28.50 -2.16 54.63
CA PHE A 1065 -29.34 -0.99 54.40
C PHE A 1065 -28.83 0.22 55.19
N PRO A 1066 -29.08 1.45 54.71
CA PRO A 1066 -29.57 1.78 53.36
C PRO A 1066 -28.47 1.66 52.29
N ILE A 1067 -28.86 1.40 51.03
CA ILE A 1067 -27.97 1.51 49.85
C ILE A 1067 -28.69 2.40 48.83
N PRO A 1068 -28.16 3.60 48.52
CA PRO A 1068 -26.91 4.20 49.01
C PRO A 1068 -26.95 4.60 50.50
N ALA A 1069 -25.80 4.62 51.17
CA ALA A 1069 -25.63 5.04 52.56
C ALA A 1069 -25.03 6.45 52.64
N SER A 1070 -25.48 7.26 53.61
CA SER A 1070 -24.95 8.63 53.84
C SER A 1070 -24.12 8.73 55.12
N ASN A 1071 -24.64 8.21 56.24
CA ASN A 1071 -24.03 8.35 57.57
C ASN A 1071 -23.81 7.00 58.26
N ILE A 1072 -24.86 6.19 58.38
CA ILE A 1072 -24.80 4.86 59.00
C ILE A 1072 -25.17 3.81 57.95
N PHE A 1073 -24.39 2.74 57.89
CA PHE A 1073 -24.63 1.56 57.05
C PHE A 1073 -24.72 0.32 57.93
N THR A 1074 -25.85 -0.38 57.87
CA THR A 1074 -26.11 -1.54 58.73
C THR A 1074 -26.04 -2.82 57.90
N VAL A 1075 -25.32 -3.82 58.40
CA VAL A 1075 -25.23 -5.16 57.79
C VAL A 1075 -25.79 -6.19 58.78
N LYS A 1076 -26.86 -6.90 58.40
CA LYS A 1076 -27.41 -7.98 59.23
C LYS A 1076 -26.50 -9.20 59.22
N LEU A 1077 -26.30 -9.81 60.38
CA LEU A 1077 -25.47 -11.02 60.50
C LEU A 1077 -26.30 -12.28 60.17
N PRO A 1078 -25.76 -13.22 59.38
CA PRO A 1078 -26.53 -14.30 58.76
C PRO A 1078 -27.00 -15.41 59.72
N PHE A 1079 -26.29 -15.69 60.83
CA PHE A 1079 -26.71 -16.72 61.81
C PHE A 1079 -26.80 -16.16 63.23
N GLN A 1080 -27.94 -16.38 63.90
CA GLN A 1080 -28.27 -15.87 65.24
C GLN A 1080 -28.53 -17.02 66.24
N ASN A 1081 -27.49 -17.73 66.66
CA ASN A 1081 -27.62 -18.81 67.67
C ASN A 1081 -26.84 -18.53 68.98
N GLY A 1082 -26.35 -17.30 69.19
CA GLY A 1082 -25.72 -16.88 70.45
C GLY A 1082 -24.30 -17.42 70.70
N THR A 1083 -23.67 -18.07 69.72
CA THR A 1083 -22.34 -18.71 69.85
C THR A 1083 -21.34 -18.35 68.75
N ASN A 1084 -21.73 -17.55 67.74
CA ASN A 1084 -20.87 -17.20 66.61
C ASN A 1084 -20.39 -15.74 66.71
N SER A 1085 -19.07 -15.56 66.76
CA SER A 1085 -18.42 -14.26 66.53
C SER A 1085 -18.14 -14.05 65.04
N TYR A 1086 -18.33 -12.83 64.53
CA TYR A 1086 -17.96 -12.46 63.15
C TYR A 1086 -16.85 -11.41 63.15
N TYR A 1087 -15.88 -11.56 62.27
CA TYR A 1087 -14.92 -10.51 61.93
C TYR A 1087 -15.41 -9.82 60.67
N TYR A 1088 -15.37 -8.49 60.63
CA TYR A 1088 -15.70 -7.73 59.42
C TYR A 1088 -14.53 -6.87 58.97
N SER A 1089 -14.47 -6.63 57.67
CA SER A 1089 -13.54 -5.71 57.02
C SER A 1089 -14.26 -4.97 55.91
N VAL A 1090 -14.03 -3.67 55.80
CA VAL A 1090 -14.63 -2.79 54.79
C VAL A 1090 -13.53 -2.31 53.87
N PHE A 1091 -13.73 -2.43 52.56
CA PHE A 1091 -12.75 -2.04 51.55
C PHE A 1091 -13.35 -1.09 50.54
N ASN A 1092 -12.55 -0.17 50.02
CA ASN A 1092 -12.89 0.55 48.80
C ASN A 1092 -12.60 -0.32 47.56
N MET A 1093 -12.99 0.16 46.37
CA MET A 1093 -12.79 -0.58 45.11
C MET A 1093 -11.32 -0.78 44.71
N ASN A 1094 -10.38 -0.02 45.29
CA ASN A 1094 -8.95 -0.19 45.08
C ASN A 1094 -8.34 -1.22 46.05
N GLY A 1095 -9.17 -1.92 46.85
CA GLY A 1095 -8.73 -2.91 47.82
C GLY A 1095 -8.13 -2.31 49.10
N GLN A 1096 -8.21 -0.99 49.31
CA GLN A 1096 -7.75 -0.37 50.55
C GLN A 1096 -8.73 -0.67 51.68
N LEU A 1097 -8.22 -1.16 52.81
CA LEU A 1097 -8.97 -1.41 54.02
C LEU A 1097 -9.36 -0.08 54.68
N MET A 1098 -10.66 0.17 54.78
CA MET A 1098 -11.24 1.37 55.40
C MET A 1098 -11.43 1.18 56.90
N GLU A 1099 -11.92 0.01 57.30
CA GLU A 1099 -12.21 -0.32 58.69
C GLU A 1099 -12.30 -1.84 58.86
N SER A 1100 -11.99 -2.34 60.06
CA SER A 1100 -12.24 -3.73 60.43
C SER A 1100 -12.60 -3.84 61.89
N GLY A 1101 -13.42 -4.82 62.25
CA GLY A 1101 -13.81 -5.05 63.63
C GLY A 1101 -14.35 -6.44 63.87
N LYS A 1102 -14.83 -6.66 65.09
CA LYS A 1102 -15.44 -7.92 65.51
C LYS A 1102 -16.85 -7.64 66.02
N ALA A 1103 -17.82 -8.38 65.51
CA ALA A 1103 -19.16 -8.43 66.05
C ALA A 1103 -19.21 -9.45 67.20
N ASN A 1104 -19.76 -9.03 68.34
CA ASN A 1104 -19.93 -9.86 69.53
C ASN A 1104 -20.98 -10.95 69.31
N GLU A 1105 -20.90 -12.04 70.08
CA GLU A 1105 -21.72 -13.25 69.94
C GLU A 1105 -23.23 -13.03 70.10
N THR A 1106 -23.64 -11.87 70.63
CA THR A 1106 -25.04 -11.48 70.84
C THR A 1106 -25.56 -10.45 69.83
N GLN A 1107 -24.71 -9.91 68.94
CA GLN A 1107 -25.12 -8.91 67.96
C GLN A 1107 -25.87 -9.55 66.78
N THR A 1108 -26.93 -8.88 66.32
CA THR A 1108 -27.76 -9.31 65.18
C THR A 1108 -27.42 -8.55 63.89
N SER A 1109 -26.66 -7.46 64.00
CA SER A 1109 -26.13 -6.65 62.91
C SER A 1109 -24.87 -5.90 63.34
N ILE A 1110 -24.07 -5.48 62.36
CA ILE A 1110 -23.03 -4.47 62.54
C ILE A 1110 -23.51 -3.13 61.98
N GLU A 1111 -23.24 -2.05 62.71
CA GLU A 1111 -23.48 -0.69 62.25
C GLU A 1111 -22.15 -0.01 62.00
N LEU A 1112 -21.97 0.48 60.77
CA LEU A 1112 -20.76 1.14 60.31
C LEU A 1112 -21.06 2.63 60.15
N ASN A 1113 -20.29 3.48 60.83
CA ASN A 1113 -20.34 4.92 60.62
C ASN A 1113 -19.48 5.27 59.41
N VAL A 1114 -20.15 5.51 58.28
CA VAL A 1114 -19.51 5.78 56.99
C VAL A 1114 -19.50 7.26 56.63
N SER A 1115 -19.82 8.16 57.57
CA SER A 1115 -19.92 9.61 57.30
C SER A 1115 -18.63 10.21 56.73
N ASN A 1116 -17.48 9.67 57.14
CA ASN A 1116 -16.14 10.14 56.75
C ASN A 1116 -15.58 9.40 55.52
N TYR A 1117 -16.33 8.46 54.95
CA TYR A 1117 -15.89 7.71 53.77
C TYR A 1117 -16.05 8.60 52.53
N PRO A 1118 -15.06 8.65 51.62
CA PRO A 1118 -15.21 9.30 50.32
C PRO A 1118 -16.44 8.78 49.53
N VAL A 1119 -17.00 9.61 48.65
CA VAL A 1119 -18.06 9.17 47.73
C VAL A 1119 -17.50 8.08 46.83
N GLY A 1120 -18.19 6.94 46.74
CA GLY A 1120 -17.67 5.79 46.01
C GLY A 1120 -18.34 4.47 46.35
N GLN A 1121 -17.84 3.40 45.73
CA GLN A 1121 -18.29 2.03 45.99
C GLN A 1121 -17.40 1.33 47.00
N TYR A 1122 -18.02 0.54 47.87
CA TYR A 1122 -17.35 -0.19 48.95
C TYR A 1122 -17.89 -1.61 49.03
N PHE A 1123 -17.09 -2.53 49.57
CA PHE A 1123 -17.56 -3.86 49.94
C PHE A 1123 -17.17 -4.19 51.38
N VAL A 1124 -18.10 -4.81 52.10
CA VAL A 1124 -17.89 -5.38 53.43
C VAL A 1124 -17.74 -6.88 53.29
N THR A 1125 -16.67 -7.42 53.86
CA THR A 1125 -16.48 -8.86 54.04
C THR A 1125 -16.74 -9.22 55.49
N LEU A 1126 -17.52 -10.27 55.72
CA LEU A 1126 -17.81 -10.84 57.02
C LEU A 1126 -17.23 -12.26 57.06
N ARG A 1127 -16.49 -12.61 58.10
CA ARG A 1127 -15.89 -13.93 58.30
C ARG A 1127 -16.26 -14.46 59.66
N ASP A 1128 -16.92 -15.62 59.72
CA ASP A 1128 -17.16 -16.28 61.00
C ASP A 1128 -15.92 -17.02 61.53
N VAL A 1129 -15.98 -17.48 62.78
CA VAL A 1129 -14.92 -18.27 63.42
C VAL A 1129 -14.64 -19.62 62.75
N ALA A 1130 -15.59 -20.13 61.95
CA ALA A 1130 -15.47 -21.36 61.17
C ALA A 1130 -14.86 -21.12 59.77
N GLY A 1131 -14.59 -19.86 59.40
CA GLY A 1131 -13.99 -19.48 58.13
C GLY A 1131 -14.98 -19.31 56.97
N ILE A 1132 -16.28 -19.25 57.24
CA ILE A 1132 -17.31 -18.90 56.25
C ILE A 1132 -17.22 -17.41 55.96
N ASN A 1133 -17.09 -17.05 54.68
CA ASN A 1133 -16.99 -15.67 54.23
C ASN A 1133 -18.28 -15.23 53.56
N PHE A 1134 -18.73 -14.03 53.90
CA PHE A 1134 -19.86 -13.35 53.32
C PHE A 1134 -19.43 -11.99 52.78
N ARG A 1135 -20.10 -11.48 51.75
CA ARG A 1135 -19.78 -10.17 51.16
C ARG A 1135 -21.05 -9.40 50.82
N VAL A 1136 -21.03 -8.10 51.09
CA VAL A 1136 -22.06 -7.15 50.65
C VAL A 1136 -21.42 -5.88 50.08
N LYS A 1137 -21.97 -5.36 48.99
CA LYS A 1137 -21.54 -4.08 48.39
C LYS A 1137 -22.47 -2.96 48.81
N PHE A 1138 -21.94 -1.76 48.99
CA PHE A 1138 -22.75 -0.54 49.16
C PHE A 1138 -22.13 0.66 48.45
N ILE A 1139 -22.97 1.66 48.20
CA ILE A 1139 -22.57 2.93 47.59
C ILE A 1139 -22.63 3.99 48.69
N LYS A 1140 -21.52 4.71 48.91
CA LYS A 1140 -21.49 5.93 49.72
C LYS A 1140 -21.82 7.11 48.80
N ASN A 1141 -22.94 7.76 49.10
CA ASN A 1141 -23.36 9.01 48.44
C ASN A 1141 -22.85 10.23 49.17
#